data_AF-A0AAE4MJK1-F1
#
_entry.id   AF-A0AAE4MJK1-F1
#
_cell.length_a   1.000
_cell.length_b   1.000
_cell.length_c   1.000
_cell.angle_alpha   90.00
_cell.angle_beta   90.00
_cell.angle_gamma   90.00
#
_symmetry.space_group_name_H-M   'P 1'
#
loop_
_entity.id
_entity.type
_entity.pdbx_description
1 polymer ?
#
loop_
_entity_poly.entity_id
_entity_poly.type
_entity_poly.pdbx_seq_one_letter_code
_entity_poly.pdbx_strand_id
1 'polypeptide(L)'
;MRLKISLLCAAFLIAVILFSGTAMAADPVEIKTVDDLKNISATDNLSKNYILMNDLIIDAGEWDSIGNSYYPFTGTFDGNGKNITFKGDTVFRNTFRVYDGCGLFGSVDGSSSTPVKISNLTIIVDGNLTNDNKTNFGVLVGNNSGDMMTISNCSVTTTNSAYSITGNNSTGGLVGYAHNVEISNCNSALSVNGGAVNAGGLVGQCVEGNISESYTTGDITGDVAGNGWMGGLVGNFTKGNISESYTTGNITGANCLGGLVGHHKEGNISLSYATGNVNGTNFTGGLAGNMTLGDISKSYATGNITGELYVGGLVGTGNGSISESYTAGNIKGSTAVGGLVGICMSGDISESYTTGNINSFGSAGGLVGTHHQGNVSKSNASGDINGSYYVGGLVGTMNLGDISESYATGDVSGNGITGGLVGRQKQGNISGSHATGGVKAVGYESGGLVGNMTLGDISLSYATGNVSGKNSTGGLVGHYGNGNISESNATGDVTATDDEAGGLVGNMTLGDISLSYATGNVSGNNSIGGFVGHFGVGNIIKSNATGNVTADGRTAGGLVGNFDKGSISGSYATGDVASKSKGGGLVGTMIYNGAIAKSNASGNVTADAGYVGGLIGFVNSTSAISECNATGSVSATGSGGISAGGLIGWIFGGSVSNSYSLGDVNAEKFAGGLVGDVGSARIIQCYAAGNVNSGSMGGGLVGRSSFLTTSQCYSTGNVDVRENYGGGFVGDISMNCTINQSYATGNVNVGGNYAGGFAGSVLNGSISQCYATGNVDVEGDYGGGFVGNILANCTINKIYATGNVDAGGNYVGGLVGSYGKGKITESYTVGDVSGNDGVGGLIGIYPVVAGNQLSVVNCSALNEKVTGKTNVSRFIGFGDPAALTKDSVYAWKKMIVTGTINTDFNIEDVTSEEVWEKDPGTDGWSWFSAAGSWKPNDYSNPLSYDYRIPVLSWQTAVLEEDASHLRPKSADENNTTGGGGTGNATILPNNTAAGFESSGSSGATLTLEKVDGANTSKKLTATFEICDATGNSFNPKMVYMTNQSGHTEQIFLTHGTTYTIYETKAPEGYQAIDGGIKVVINEDMTIQPVSGYNLTQNGDIYTLTIPNKVVETPASDACRVFSWWWLIALLFIAMIAESAFLYKKYNTQMSNKWWIVLLIMIALTVLSIVLFYLNYCQLSDWWILVPVALTLLIVPVVCVYNKYLMKSKI
;
A
#
# COMPACT_ATOMS: atom_id res chain seq x y z
N MET A 1 -25.38 48.23 10.14
CA MET A 1 -25.68 48.74 11.50
C MET A 1 -24.67 48.32 12.58
N ARG A 2 -23.77 47.34 12.35
CA ARG A 2 -22.68 46.97 13.28
C ARG A 2 -21.41 47.85 13.22
N LEU A 3 -21.30 48.75 12.24
CA LEU A 3 -20.15 49.66 12.09
C LEU A 3 -20.23 50.93 12.97
N LYS A 4 -21.40 51.29 13.52
CA LYS A 4 -21.60 52.51 14.32
C LYS A 4 -21.51 52.31 15.84
N ILE A 5 -21.59 51.07 16.32
CA ILE A 5 -21.48 50.76 17.77
C ILE A 5 -20.01 50.56 18.18
N SER A 6 -19.16 50.10 17.26
CA SER A 6 -17.70 49.97 17.49
C SER A 6 -17.00 51.33 17.62
N LEU A 7 -17.45 52.35 16.87
CA LEU A 7 -16.93 53.73 16.98
C LEU A 7 -17.33 54.45 18.29
N LEU A 8 -18.48 54.13 18.88
CA LEU A 8 -18.93 54.75 20.13
C LEU A 8 -18.25 54.13 21.38
N CYS A 9 -17.92 52.85 21.34
CA CYS A 9 -17.12 52.21 22.40
C CYS A 9 -15.64 52.63 22.36
N ALA A 10 -15.07 52.86 21.16
CA ALA A 10 -13.71 53.40 21.01
C ALA A 10 -13.61 54.84 21.56
N ALA A 11 -14.63 55.68 21.33
CA ALA A 11 -14.64 57.06 21.83
C ALA A 11 -14.78 57.17 23.37
N PHE A 12 -15.48 56.23 24.01
CA PHE A 12 -15.63 56.24 25.47
C PHE A 12 -14.40 55.68 26.21
N LEU A 13 -13.67 54.75 25.58
CA LEU A 13 -12.40 54.23 26.11
C LEU A 13 -11.27 55.28 26.03
N ILE A 14 -11.29 56.12 24.98
CA ILE A 14 -10.35 57.25 24.83
C ILE A 14 -10.62 58.34 25.89
N ALA A 15 -11.87 58.55 26.31
CA ALA A 15 -12.22 59.57 27.31
C ALA A 15 -11.84 59.18 28.76
N VAL A 16 -11.79 57.88 29.09
CA VAL A 16 -11.46 57.41 30.45
C VAL A 16 -9.94 57.29 30.67
N ILE A 17 -9.15 57.12 29.60
CA ILE A 17 -7.67 57.08 29.67
C ILE A 17 -7.08 58.51 29.83
N LEU A 18 -7.85 59.56 29.51
CA LEU A 18 -7.40 60.95 29.62
C LEU A 18 -7.41 61.55 31.04
N PHE A 19 -7.83 60.81 32.09
CA PHE A 19 -7.94 61.35 33.46
C PHE A 19 -7.24 60.55 34.57
N SER A 20 -6.28 59.69 34.25
CA SER A 20 -5.35 59.13 35.24
C SER A 20 -3.92 59.58 34.97
N GLY A 21 -3.58 60.75 35.52
CA GLY A 21 -2.22 61.15 35.87
C GLY A 21 -1.14 60.99 34.80
N THR A 22 -1.12 61.88 33.81
CA THR A 22 0.12 62.14 33.06
C THR A 22 1.12 62.80 34.02
N ALA A 23 2.16 62.06 34.40
CA ALA A 23 3.43 62.73 34.68
C ALA A 23 3.78 63.54 33.42
N MET A 24 4.07 64.83 33.57
CA MET A 24 4.62 65.65 32.49
C MET A 24 5.82 64.90 31.89
N ALA A 25 5.65 64.33 30.69
CA ALA A 25 6.79 63.90 29.90
C ALA A 25 7.62 65.17 29.65
N ALA A 26 8.88 65.18 30.08
CA ALA A 26 9.78 66.26 29.74
C ALA A 26 9.82 66.40 28.22
N ASP A 27 9.75 67.64 27.72
CA ASP A 27 9.86 67.92 26.28
C ASP A 27 11.13 67.23 25.73
N PRO A 28 11.04 66.56 24.58
CA PRO A 28 12.18 65.87 23.99
C PRO A 28 13.28 66.88 23.68
N VAL A 29 14.52 66.49 23.95
CA VAL A 29 15.71 67.29 23.66
C VAL A 29 15.92 67.30 22.15
N GLU A 30 15.85 68.49 21.55
CA GLU A 30 16.06 68.70 20.12
C GLU A 30 17.55 68.53 19.76
N ILE A 31 17.84 67.68 18.78
CA ILE A 31 19.17 67.51 18.19
C ILE A 31 19.21 68.27 16.85
N LYS A 32 20.09 69.28 16.74
CA LYS A 32 20.20 70.15 15.54
C LYS A 32 21.54 70.03 14.82
N THR A 33 22.58 69.60 15.53
CA THR A 33 23.97 69.51 15.05
C THR A 33 24.61 68.18 15.45
N VAL A 34 25.74 67.84 14.81
CA VAL A 34 26.54 66.65 15.18
C VAL A 34 27.06 66.75 16.61
N ASP A 35 27.37 67.95 17.10
CA ASP A 35 27.82 68.13 18.48
C ASP A 35 26.70 67.89 19.49
N ASP A 36 25.46 68.28 19.17
CA ASP A 36 24.28 67.93 20.00
C ASP A 36 24.14 66.40 20.12
N LEU A 37 24.36 65.67 19.02
CA LEU A 37 24.31 64.21 18.98
C LEU A 37 25.44 63.58 19.82
N LYS A 38 26.68 64.10 19.71
CA LYS A 38 27.83 63.65 20.52
C LYS A 38 27.62 63.91 22.01
N ASN A 39 26.94 65.00 22.38
CA ASN A 39 26.68 65.36 23.77
C ASN A 39 25.70 64.41 24.49
N ILE A 40 24.99 63.53 23.76
CA ILE A 40 24.19 62.46 24.37
C ILE A 40 25.08 61.50 25.17
N SER A 41 26.34 61.31 24.77
CA SER A 41 27.29 60.40 25.43
C SER A 41 27.66 60.80 26.88
N ALA A 42 27.31 62.01 27.34
CA ALA A 42 27.48 62.42 28.73
C ALA A 42 26.53 61.64 29.67
N THR A 43 27.02 61.18 30.83
CA THR A 43 26.28 60.27 31.73
C THR A 43 24.90 60.79 32.18
N ASP A 44 24.72 62.10 32.31
CA ASP A 44 23.45 62.71 32.73
C ASP A 44 22.39 62.82 31.61
N ASN A 45 22.75 62.41 30.39
CA ASN A 45 21.93 62.57 29.18
C ASN A 45 21.36 61.23 28.67
N LEU A 46 21.95 60.10 29.02
CA LEU A 46 21.63 58.79 28.44
C LEU A 46 20.20 58.27 28.69
N SER A 47 19.44 58.86 29.60
CA SER A 47 18.05 58.48 29.94
C SER A 47 16.97 59.43 29.42
N LYS A 48 17.34 60.48 28.68
CA LYS A 48 16.40 61.51 28.19
C LYS A 48 15.70 61.09 26.89
N ASN A 49 14.63 61.80 26.54
CA ASN A 49 13.94 61.66 25.27
C ASN A 49 14.52 62.65 24.26
N TYR A 50 14.78 62.20 23.03
CA TYR A 50 15.45 62.97 21.99
C TYR A 50 14.62 63.02 20.71
N ILE A 51 14.66 64.15 20.01
CA ILE A 51 14.06 64.31 18.68
C ILE A 51 15.04 64.99 17.72
N LEU A 52 15.21 64.42 16.53
CA LEU A 52 16.09 64.97 15.50
C LEU A 52 15.38 66.07 14.70
N MET A 53 16.02 67.22 14.54
CA MET A 53 15.43 68.38 13.86
C MET A 53 15.98 68.62 12.46
N ASN A 54 17.24 68.22 12.22
CA ASN A 54 17.97 68.41 10.97
C ASN A 54 18.61 67.10 10.51
N ASP A 55 18.85 66.99 9.20
CA ASP A 55 19.76 65.98 8.69
C ASP A 55 21.19 66.29 9.15
N LEU A 56 21.93 65.26 9.57
CA LEU A 56 23.29 65.37 10.08
C LEU A 56 24.27 64.63 9.17
N ILE A 57 25.47 65.19 8.99
CA ILE A 57 26.58 64.56 8.25
C ILE A 57 27.77 64.44 9.19
N ILE A 58 28.24 63.21 9.36
CA ILE A 58 29.42 62.83 10.13
C ILE A 58 30.52 62.51 9.11
N ASP A 59 31.58 63.31 9.09
CA ASP A 59 32.72 63.11 8.19
C ASP A 59 33.56 61.89 8.60
N ALA A 60 34.35 61.38 7.64
CA ALA A 60 35.22 60.22 7.79
C ALA A 60 36.14 60.30 9.02
N GLY A 61 36.42 59.15 9.62
CA GLY A 61 37.30 59.06 10.78
C GLY A 61 36.76 58.11 11.84
N GLU A 62 36.77 58.56 13.08
CA GLU A 62 36.44 57.73 14.23
C GLU A 62 35.16 58.22 14.91
N TRP A 63 34.24 57.31 15.22
CA TRP A 63 33.00 57.59 15.93
C TRP A 63 32.98 56.90 17.29
N ASP A 64 32.80 57.66 18.36
CA ASP A 64 32.62 57.12 19.71
C ASP A 64 31.15 56.81 19.94
N SER A 65 30.84 55.53 20.19
CA SER A 65 29.46 55.04 20.29
C SER A 65 28.70 55.65 21.49
N ILE A 66 27.40 55.97 21.33
CA ILE A 66 26.58 56.51 22.43
C ILE A 66 26.22 55.38 23.40
N GLY A 67 26.66 55.51 24.65
CA GLY A 67 26.41 54.51 25.70
C GLY A 67 27.31 53.27 25.63
N ASN A 68 27.53 52.64 26.78
CA ASN A 68 28.35 51.42 26.95
C ASN A 68 27.73 50.49 28.01
N SER A 69 28.31 49.31 28.27
CA SER A 69 27.72 48.33 29.19
C SER A 69 27.57 48.81 30.64
N TYR A 70 28.30 49.84 31.05
CA TYR A 70 28.19 50.44 32.40
C TYR A 70 27.22 51.61 32.43
N TYR A 71 27.19 52.39 31.35
CA TYR A 71 26.34 53.55 31.17
C TYR A 71 25.55 53.39 29.86
N PRO A 72 24.52 52.54 29.86
CA PRO A 72 23.73 52.29 28.66
C PRO A 72 22.78 53.45 28.38
N PHE A 73 22.40 53.61 27.11
CA PHE A 73 21.29 54.47 26.74
C PHE A 73 19.96 53.81 27.15
N THR A 74 19.12 54.55 27.89
CA THR A 74 17.85 54.06 28.46
C THR A 74 16.66 54.93 28.06
N GLY A 75 16.89 55.97 27.26
CA GLY A 75 15.90 56.94 26.82
C GLY A 75 15.17 56.57 25.53
N THR A 76 14.59 57.59 24.89
CA THR A 76 13.95 57.45 23.57
C THR A 76 14.61 58.34 22.52
N PHE A 77 14.64 57.90 21.26
CA PHE A 77 15.23 58.64 20.14
C PHE A 77 14.28 58.60 18.94
N ASP A 78 13.66 59.74 18.62
CA ASP A 78 12.83 59.91 17.43
C ASP A 78 13.63 60.66 16.35
N GLY A 79 13.92 59.97 15.25
CA GLY A 79 14.58 60.53 14.08
C GLY A 79 13.71 61.53 13.33
N ASN A 80 12.38 61.60 13.58
CA ASN A 80 11.48 62.59 12.99
C ASN A 80 11.55 62.64 11.43
N GLY A 81 11.85 61.49 10.81
CA GLY A 81 12.03 61.36 9.36
C GLY A 81 13.30 62.01 8.80
N LYS A 82 14.28 62.33 9.66
CA LYS A 82 15.58 62.92 9.28
C LYS A 82 16.65 61.87 9.07
N ASN A 83 17.74 62.30 8.43
CA ASN A 83 18.86 61.46 8.04
C ASN A 83 20.12 61.71 8.91
N ILE A 84 20.85 60.65 9.24
CA ILE A 84 22.24 60.75 9.73
C ILE A 84 23.14 60.09 8.68
N THR A 85 24.09 60.84 8.11
CA THR A 85 24.99 60.35 7.07
C THR A 85 26.40 60.15 7.61
N PHE A 86 26.97 58.94 7.48
CA PHE A 86 28.39 58.68 7.69
C PHE A 86 29.11 58.77 6.34
N LYS A 87 29.93 59.81 6.16
CA LYS A 87 30.57 60.14 4.88
C LYS A 87 32.06 59.77 4.89
N GLY A 88 32.41 58.71 4.17
CA GLY A 88 33.73 58.12 4.10
C GLY A 88 33.95 57.00 5.12
N ASP A 89 35.09 56.31 5.01
CA ASP A 89 35.41 55.18 5.88
C ASP A 89 35.40 55.60 7.36
N THR A 90 34.70 54.83 8.18
CA THR A 90 34.47 55.15 9.59
C THR A 90 34.80 53.96 10.48
N VAL A 91 35.57 54.22 11.54
CA VAL A 91 35.87 53.25 12.60
C VAL A 91 35.02 53.58 13.83
N PHE A 92 34.11 52.70 14.20
CA PHE A 92 33.36 52.79 15.45
C PHE A 92 34.23 52.31 16.60
N ARG A 93 34.24 53.08 17.69
CA ARG A 93 35.01 52.79 18.90
C ARG A 93 34.12 52.67 20.12
N ASN A 94 34.55 51.83 21.06
CA ASN A 94 34.04 51.83 22.42
C ASN A 94 35.22 51.70 23.41
N THR A 95 35.51 52.80 24.12
CA THR A 95 36.76 53.00 24.87
C THR A 95 36.83 52.27 26.21
N PHE A 96 35.76 51.59 26.65
CA PHE A 96 35.68 51.02 27.99
C PHE A 96 36.06 49.53 28.10
N ARG A 97 35.62 48.61 27.22
CA ARG A 97 36.00 47.18 27.23
C ARG A 97 35.91 46.45 25.87
N VAL A 98 36.57 45.28 25.80
CA VAL A 98 36.53 44.29 24.69
C VAL A 98 35.17 43.54 24.58
N TYR A 99 34.14 43.92 25.35
CA TYR A 99 32.80 43.31 25.28
C TYR A 99 31.69 44.31 24.97
N ASP A 100 32.02 45.59 24.79
CA ASP A 100 31.04 46.62 24.48
C ASP A 100 30.68 46.62 22.99
N GLY A 101 29.39 46.74 22.68
CA GLY A 101 28.92 46.87 21.30
C GLY A 101 29.35 48.19 20.65
N CYS A 102 29.45 48.18 19.33
CA CYS A 102 29.70 49.36 18.50
C CYS A 102 28.46 49.71 17.66
N GLY A 103 28.16 51.00 17.53
CA GLY A 103 27.05 51.52 16.72
C GLY A 103 26.80 52.99 16.98
N LEU A 104 25.78 53.59 16.36
CA LEU A 104 25.32 54.94 16.76
C LEU A 104 25.08 54.95 18.27
N PHE A 105 24.37 53.92 18.76
CA PHE A 105 24.31 53.52 20.16
C PHE A 105 25.17 52.27 20.39
N GLY A 106 26.17 52.36 21.27
CA GLY A 106 27.05 51.23 21.59
C GLY A 106 26.35 50.19 22.45
N SER A 107 25.70 50.64 23.52
CA SER A 107 24.87 49.80 24.39
C SER A 107 23.58 50.50 24.80
N VAL A 108 22.47 49.77 24.74
CA VAL A 108 21.15 50.19 25.22
C VAL A 108 20.64 49.23 26.30
N ASP A 109 19.86 49.75 27.24
CA ASP A 109 19.31 48.98 28.37
C ASP A 109 17.94 49.52 28.77
N GLY A 110 16.90 49.07 28.06
CA GLY A 110 15.52 49.38 28.41
C GLY A 110 14.96 48.37 29.40
N SER A 111 14.10 48.82 30.31
CA SER A 111 13.35 47.93 31.20
C SER A 111 11.91 47.78 30.71
N SER A 112 11.18 46.77 31.21
CA SER A 112 9.75 46.62 30.89
C SER A 112 8.89 47.84 31.30
N SER A 113 9.33 48.62 32.30
CA SER A 113 8.65 49.86 32.72
C SER A 113 9.14 51.11 32.00
N THR A 114 10.36 51.08 31.46
CA THR A 114 10.99 52.18 30.69
C THR A 114 11.72 51.60 29.47
N PRO A 115 10.98 51.15 28.43
CA PRO A 115 11.60 50.54 27.27
C PRO A 115 12.35 51.58 26.45
N VAL A 116 13.51 51.19 25.91
CA VAL A 116 14.22 52.01 24.92
C VAL A 116 13.42 52.00 23.63
N LYS A 117 13.19 53.18 23.04
CA LYS A 117 12.48 53.31 21.76
C LYS A 117 13.31 54.12 20.79
N ILE A 118 13.56 53.56 19.61
CA ILE A 118 14.22 54.25 18.50
C ILE A 118 13.29 54.20 17.29
N SER A 119 12.96 55.36 16.71
CA SER A 119 12.00 55.40 15.60
C SER A 119 12.28 56.44 14.53
N ASN A 120 11.74 56.24 13.33
CA ASN A 120 11.68 57.23 12.24
C ASN A 120 13.03 57.81 11.81
N LEU A 121 14.08 57.00 11.78
CA LEU A 121 15.45 57.43 11.48
C LEU A 121 15.98 56.72 10.23
N THR A 122 16.59 57.48 9.32
CA THR A 122 17.39 56.91 8.23
C THR A 122 18.86 57.18 8.45
N ILE A 123 19.69 56.14 8.39
CA ILE A 123 21.15 56.25 8.38
C ILE A 123 21.64 56.02 6.96
N ILE A 124 22.45 56.93 6.42
CA ILE A 124 23.06 56.84 5.09
C ILE A 124 24.55 56.56 5.25
N VAL A 125 25.04 55.50 4.61
CA VAL A 125 26.43 55.07 4.67
C VAL A 125 27.11 55.34 3.33
N ASP A 126 28.14 56.19 3.34
CA ASP A 126 28.94 56.58 2.17
C ASP A 126 30.43 56.25 2.40
N GLY A 127 30.70 55.04 2.90
CA GLY A 127 32.04 54.51 3.19
C GLY A 127 31.98 53.18 3.93
N ASN A 128 33.12 52.50 4.12
CA ASN A 128 33.17 51.24 4.87
C ASN A 128 33.10 51.49 6.38
N LEU A 129 32.36 50.64 7.08
CA LEU A 129 32.21 50.70 8.53
C LEU A 129 32.96 49.53 9.19
N THR A 130 33.85 49.84 10.12
CA THR A 130 34.63 48.84 10.88
C THR A 130 34.58 49.14 12.38
N ASN A 131 34.98 48.18 13.22
CA ASN A 131 35.14 48.40 14.66
C ASN A 131 36.55 48.06 15.14
N ASP A 132 36.98 48.70 16.24
CA ASP A 132 38.33 48.59 16.79
C ASP A 132 38.53 47.40 17.74
N ASN A 133 37.44 46.77 18.20
CA ASN A 133 37.46 45.90 19.38
C ASN A 133 36.88 44.47 19.18
N LYS A 134 36.64 44.02 17.95
CA LYS A 134 36.12 42.67 17.63
C LYS A 134 34.80 42.27 18.33
N THR A 135 33.97 43.22 18.73
CA THR A 135 32.71 42.96 19.47
C THR A 135 31.48 42.87 18.56
N ASN A 136 30.27 42.95 19.17
CA ASN A 136 29.00 43.06 18.46
C ASN A 136 28.90 44.42 17.75
N PHE A 137 28.48 44.41 16.49
CA PHE A 137 28.46 45.61 15.67
C PHE A 137 27.16 45.75 14.90
N GLY A 138 26.46 46.86 15.11
CA GLY A 138 25.33 47.27 14.29
C GLY A 138 25.37 48.77 14.03
N VAL A 139 24.94 49.22 12.85
CA VAL A 139 25.03 50.65 12.51
C VAL A 139 24.20 51.50 13.48
N LEU A 140 23.02 51.03 13.87
CA LEU A 140 22.16 51.73 14.82
C LEU A 140 22.46 51.35 16.27
N VAL A 141 22.45 50.05 16.59
CA VAL A 141 22.67 49.54 17.95
C VAL A 141 23.72 48.44 17.94
N GLY A 142 24.78 48.59 18.71
CA GLY A 142 25.78 47.54 18.91
C GLY A 142 25.25 46.41 19.79
N ASN A 143 24.79 46.75 20.99
CA ASN A 143 24.36 45.80 22.00
C ASN A 143 23.08 46.27 22.71
N ASN A 144 22.07 45.40 22.83
CA ASN A 144 20.97 45.57 23.76
C ASN A 144 21.14 44.61 24.94
N SER A 145 21.49 45.16 26.11
CA SER A 145 21.65 44.43 27.36
C SER A 145 20.40 44.45 28.24
N GLY A 146 19.36 45.18 27.84
CA GLY A 146 18.15 45.36 28.63
C GLY A 146 17.06 44.33 28.42
N ASP A 147 16.00 44.51 29.19
CA ASP A 147 14.80 43.68 29.19
C ASP A 147 13.78 44.10 28.12
N MET A 148 13.86 45.28 27.49
CA MET A 148 12.94 45.66 26.40
C MET A 148 13.46 46.80 25.52
N MET A 149 13.51 46.56 24.20
CA MET A 149 13.79 47.58 23.19
C MET A 149 12.77 47.52 22.04
N THR A 150 12.36 48.68 21.52
CA THR A 150 11.55 48.78 20.29
C THR A 150 12.28 49.61 19.24
N ILE A 151 12.38 49.08 18.02
CA ILE A 151 12.88 49.80 16.85
C ILE A 151 11.78 49.80 15.79
N SER A 152 11.41 50.97 15.29
CA SER A 152 10.33 51.09 14.29
C SER A 152 10.60 52.15 13.24
N ASN A 153 10.30 51.87 11.97
CA ASN A 153 10.49 52.83 10.87
C ASN A 153 11.95 53.33 10.73
N CYS A 154 12.93 52.43 10.91
CA CYS A 154 14.35 52.76 10.81
C CYS A 154 14.99 52.11 9.58
N SER A 155 15.83 52.85 8.85
CA SER A 155 16.47 52.37 7.62
C SER A 155 17.96 52.64 7.63
N VAL A 156 18.75 51.67 7.18
CA VAL A 156 20.18 51.83 6.86
C VAL A 156 20.35 51.69 5.35
N THR A 157 20.77 52.77 4.70
CA THR A 157 20.98 52.82 3.24
C THR A 157 22.44 53.06 2.92
N THR A 158 22.87 52.67 1.73
CA THR A 158 24.24 52.90 1.24
C THR A 158 24.21 53.63 -0.10
N THR A 159 25.19 54.51 -0.34
CA THR A 159 25.38 55.19 -1.63
C THR A 159 26.07 54.31 -2.67
N ASN A 160 26.73 53.22 -2.23
CA ASN A 160 27.44 52.26 -3.08
C ASN A 160 27.28 50.84 -2.51
N SER A 161 26.89 49.88 -3.34
CA SER A 161 26.72 48.47 -2.96
C SER A 161 28.03 47.79 -2.53
N ALA A 162 29.19 48.38 -2.86
CA ALA A 162 30.49 47.89 -2.42
C ALA A 162 30.83 48.25 -0.97
N TYR A 163 30.14 49.22 -0.37
CA TYR A 163 30.35 49.54 1.04
C TYR A 163 29.76 48.47 1.94
N SER A 164 30.47 48.20 3.03
CA SER A 164 30.11 47.14 3.95
C SER A 164 30.30 47.54 5.41
N ILE A 165 29.59 46.83 6.27
CA ILE A 165 29.90 46.75 7.70
C ILE A 165 30.71 45.47 7.95
N THR A 166 31.88 45.61 8.57
CA THR A 166 32.73 44.47 8.95
C THR A 166 32.83 44.38 10.46
N GLY A 167 32.35 43.28 11.03
CA GLY A 167 32.43 42.98 12.46
C GLY A 167 32.94 41.56 12.71
N ASN A 168 33.34 41.24 13.96
CA ASN A 168 34.04 39.98 14.27
C ASN A 168 33.24 39.00 15.14
N ASN A 169 32.23 39.46 15.90
CA ASN A 169 31.37 38.62 16.73
C ASN A 169 29.94 38.52 16.16
N SER A 170 28.99 39.34 16.65
CA SER A 170 27.65 39.44 16.05
C SER A 170 27.52 40.73 15.25
N THR A 171 27.39 40.61 13.93
CA THR A 171 27.33 41.76 13.02
C THR A 171 25.97 41.84 12.36
N GLY A 172 25.29 42.99 12.54
CA GLY A 172 24.01 43.29 11.92
C GLY A 172 24.07 44.58 11.13
N GLY A 173 23.38 44.68 9.99
CA GLY A 173 23.28 45.98 9.30
C GLY A 173 22.57 47.05 10.12
N LEU A 174 21.65 46.67 11.03
CA LEU A 174 20.97 47.59 11.94
C LEU A 174 21.41 47.35 13.40
N VAL A 175 21.35 46.10 13.88
CA VAL A 175 21.61 45.74 15.28
C VAL A 175 22.62 44.60 15.39
N GLY A 176 23.68 44.77 16.18
CA GLY A 176 24.66 43.71 16.44
C GLY A 176 24.06 42.56 17.27
N TYR A 177 23.70 42.85 18.52
CA TYR A 177 23.09 41.91 19.45
C TYR A 177 21.81 42.49 20.09
N ALA A 178 20.76 41.68 20.12
CA ALA A 178 19.44 42.04 20.66
C ALA A 178 18.93 41.03 21.71
N HIS A 179 18.42 41.54 22.83
CA HIS A 179 17.73 40.76 23.87
C HIS A 179 16.36 41.39 24.18
N ASN A 180 15.29 40.60 24.08
CA ASN A 180 13.89 41.03 24.18
C ASN A 180 13.57 42.31 23.37
N VAL A 181 13.57 42.20 22.04
CA VAL A 181 13.36 43.31 21.10
C VAL A 181 12.08 43.18 20.28
N GLU A 182 11.46 44.31 19.93
CA GLU A 182 10.46 44.39 18.87
C GLU A 182 11.01 45.25 17.72
N ILE A 183 11.23 44.66 16.55
CA ILE A 183 11.69 45.37 15.35
C ILE A 183 10.58 45.31 14.30
N SER A 184 10.08 46.48 13.89
CA SER A 184 9.00 46.57 12.90
C SER A 184 9.30 47.62 11.83
N ASN A 185 8.93 47.39 10.58
CA ASN A 185 9.12 48.36 9.49
C ASN A 185 10.57 48.88 9.37
N CYS A 186 11.55 47.98 9.50
CA CYS A 186 12.97 48.32 9.46
C CYS A 186 13.70 47.69 8.28
N ASN A 187 14.75 48.34 7.78
CA ASN A 187 15.52 47.76 6.67
C ASN A 187 17.02 48.11 6.67
N SER A 188 17.80 47.29 5.97
CA SER A 188 19.22 47.54 5.70
C SER A 188 19.60 47.14 4.26
N ALA A 189 20.21 48.07 3.54
CA ALA A 189 20.80 47.84 2.21
C ALA A 189 22.33 47.68 2.25
N LEU A 190 22.94 47.77 3.43
CA LEU A 190 24.39 47.68 3.59
C LEU A 190 24.85 46.21 3.56
N SER A 191 25.88 45.90 2.78
CA SER A 191 26.48 44.58 2.76
C SER A 191 27.15 44.26 4.09
N VAL A 192 27.00 43.03 4.59
CA VAL A 192 27.52 42.60 5.89
C VAL A 192 28.64 41.60 5.67
N ASN A 193 29.85 41.95 6.13
CA ASN A 193 30.98 41.05 6.18
C ASN A 193 31.15 40.54 7.62
N GLY A 194 30.57 39.39 7.89
CA GLY A 194 30.62 38.75 9.21
C GLY A 194 31.91 37.98 9.42
N GLY A 195 32.64 38.28 10.49
CA GLY A 195 33.74 37.45 10.97
C GLY A 195 33.27 36.08 11.51
N ALA A 196 33.98 35.53 12.49
CA ALA A 196 33.92 34.10 12.83
C ALA A 196 32.61 33.57 13.47
N VAL A 197 31.62 34.40 13.83
CA VAL A 197 30.49 33.97 14.72
C VAL A 197 29.08 34.23 14.15
N ASN A 198 28.52 35.44 14.11
CA ASN A 198 27.12 35.64 13.68
C ASN A 198 26.99 36.82 12.71
N ALA A 199 26.30 36.61 11.59
CA ALA A 199 26.08 37.65 10.59
C ALA A 199 24.61 37.71 10.16
N GLY A 200 24.01 38.88 10.27
CA GLY A 200 22.65 39.16 9.80
C GLY A 200 22.59 40.44 9.00
N GLY A 201 21.85 40.50 7.90
CA GLY A 201 21.67 41.76 7.17
C GLY A 201 20.96 42.83 8.01
N LEU A 202 20.08 42.43 8.94
CA LEU A 202 19.40 43.34 9.87
C LEU A 202 19.94 43.18 11.29
N VAL A 203 19.95 41.94 11.82
CA VAL A 203 20.33 41.65 13.20
C VAL A 203 21.39 40.53 13.25
N GLY A 204 22.53 40.76 13.90
CA GLY A 204 23.55 39.71 14.04
C GLY A 204 23.04 38.53 14.90
N GLN A 205 22.64 38.82 16.14
CA GLN A 205 22.05 37.86 17.06
C GLN A 205 20.85 38.45 17.80
N CYS A 206 19.77 37.67 17.93
CA CYS A 206 18.59 37.99 18.72
C CYS A 206 18.24 36.82 19.65
N VAL A 207 18.20 37.07 20.96
CA VAL A 207 17.92 36.04 21.95
C VAL A 207 16.43 35.90 22.23
N GLU A 208 15.72 37.01 22.32
CA GLU A 208 14.27 37.05 22.47
C GLU A 208 13.75 38.27 21.70
N GLY A 209 12.67 38.14 20.95
CA GLY A 209 12.07 39.28 20.26
C GLY A 209 11.29 38.91 19.02
N ASN A 210 10.49 39.85 18.50
CA ASN A 210 9.83 39.67 17.21
C ASN A 210 10.37 40.64 16.16
N ILE A 211 10.40 40.17 14.92
CA ILE A 211 10.74 40.97 13.75
C ILE A 211 9.58 40.89 12.76
N SER A 212 9.02 42.05 12.41
CA SER A 212 7.88 42.15 11.50
C SER A 212 8.12 43.21 10.42
N GLU A 213 7.51 43.03 9.25
CA GLU A 213 7.49 44.04 8.18
C GLU A 213 8.89 44.60 7.81
N SER A 214 9.94 43.77 7.91
CA SER A 214 11.33 44.22 7.84
C SER A 214 12.12 43.49 6.76
N TYR A 215 13.11 44.16 6.15
CA TYR A 215 13.80 43.58 5.00
C TYR A 215 15.26 43.98 4.80
N THR A 216 15.99 43.18 4.04
CA THR A 216 17.39 43.47 3.69
C THR A 216 17.69 43.22 2.21
N THR A 217 18.65 43.98 1.68
CA THR A 217 19.05 43.89 0.26
C THR A 217 20.57 43.79 0.04
N GLY A 218 21.39 44.13 1.04
CA GLY A 218 22.84 43.98 0.97
C GLY A 218 23.27 42.52 0.98
N ASP A 219 24.40 42.21 0.34
CA ASP A 219 24.98 40.86 0.34
C ASP A 219 25.59 40.53 1.71
N ILE A 220 25.54 39.25 2.08
CA ILE A 220 26.09 38.74 3.34
C ILE A 220 27.23 37.78 3.01
N THR A 221 28.43 38.14 3.43
CA THR A 221 29.63 37.31 3.25
C THR A 221 30.23 37.00 4.61
N GLY A 222 30.64 35.76 4.83
CA GLY A 222 31.40 35.40 6.04
C GLY A 222 32.52 34.42 5.77
N ASP A 223 33.39 34.25 6.76
CA ASP A 223 34.56 33.40 6.64
C ASP A 223 34.18 31.93 6.40
N VAL A 224 34.65 31.38 5.28
CA VAL A 224 34.47 29.99 4.86
C VAL A 224 35.19 28.97 5.77
N ALA A 225 35.96 29.41 6.76
CA ALA A 225 36.55 28.55 7.79
C ALA A 225 35.82 28.59 9.15
N GLY A 226 34.81 29.47 9.32
CA GLY A 226 34.13 29.71 10.60
C GLY A 226 32.97 28.75 10.91
N ASN A 227 32.65 28.59 12.20
CA ASN A 227 31.45 27.86 12.69
C ASN A 227 30.23 28.78 12.85
N GLY A 228 30.23 29.93 12.19
CA GLY A 228 29.25 30.97 12.43
C GLY A 228 27.87 30.73 11.83
N TRP A 229 26.84 31.40 12.35
CA TRP A 229 25.47 31.38 11.83
C TRP A 229 25.23 32.60 10.94
N MET A 230 24.77 32.38 9.72
CA MET A 230 24.57 33.46 8.75
C MET A 230 23.17 33.46 8.18
N GLY A 231 22.48 34.58 8.33
CA GLY A 231 21.18 34.78 7.73
C GLY A 231 21.02 36.13 7.06
N GLY A 232 20.19 36.20 6.03
CA GLY A 232 20.01 37.47 5.31
C GLY A 232 19.34 38.53 6.19
N LEU A 233 18.42 38.13 7.07
CA LEU A 233 17.77 39.02 8.02
C LEU A 233 18.44 38.90 9.40
N VAL A 234 18.57 37.67 9.90
CA VAL A 234 19.14 37.38 11.21
C VAL A 234 20.16 36.25 11.17
N GLY A 235 21.34 36.44 11.79
CA GLY A 235 22.31 35.36 11.95
C GLY A 235 21.79 34.25 12.87
N ASN A 236 21.58 34.58 14.14
CA ASN A 236 21.05 33.64 15.15
C ASN A 236 19.84 34.20 15.90
N PHE A 237 18.75 33.44 15.89
CA PHE A 237 17.48 33.79 16.48
C PHE A 237 17.06 32.72 17.49
N THR A 238 17.14 33.03 18.78
CA THR A 238 16.93 32.02 19.84
C THR A 238 15.47 31.84 20.20
N LYS A 239 14.69 32.92 20.26
CA LYS A 239 13.27 32.85 20.61
C LYS A 239 12.48 34.03 20.02
N GLY A 240 11.35 33.72 19.40
CA GLY A 240 10.35 34.71 18.98
C GLY A 240 9.88 34.49 17.56
N ASN A 241 9.19 35.46 16.97
CA ASN A 241 8.59 35.28 15.64
C ASN A 241 9.20 36.21 14.59
N ILE A 242 9.28 35.72 13.36
CA ILE A 242 9.57 36.53 12.18
C ILE A 242 8.35 36.47 11.26
N SER A 243 7.82 37.64 10.89
CA SER A 243 6.64 37.73 10.05
C SER A 243 6.75 38.83 9.01
N GLU A 244 6.14 38.65 7.84
CA GLU A 244 6.03 39.69 6.79
C GLU A 244 7.38 40.32 6.43
N SER A 245 8.46 39.53 6.47
CA SER A 245 9.83 40.00 6.36
C SER A 245 10.57 39.31 5.23
N TYR A 246 11.55 39.97 4.60
CA TYR A 246 12.19 39.41 3.42
C TYR A 246 13.63 39.82 3.16
N THR A 247 14.32 39.01 2.36
CA THR A 247 15.71 39.27 1.94
C THR A 247 15.91 39.08 0.44
N THR A 248 16.79 39.89 -0.15
CA THR A 248 17.14 39.80 -1.58
C THR A 248 18.65 39.71 -1.85
N GLY A 249 19.49 40.04 -0.88
CA GLY A 249 20.95 39.92 -1.00
C GLY A 249 21.41 38.46 -1.04
N ASN A 250 22.52 38.20 -1.73
CA ASN A 250 23.14 36.89 -1.78
C ASN A 250 23.85 36.57 -0.46
N ILE A 251 23.94 35.29 -0.13
CA ILE A 251 24.62 34.82 1.08
C ILE A 251 25.72 33.84 0.69
N THR A 252 26.93 34.08 1.17
CA THR A 252 28.09 33.20 0.94
C THR A 252 28.89 32.97 2.21
N GLY A 253 29.07 31.71 2.61
CA GLY A 253 29.99 31.31 3.68
C GLY A 253 30.03 29.79 3.93
N ALA A 254 30.40 29.35 5.13
CA ALA A 254 30.57 27.93 5.45
C ALA A 254 29.33 27.27 6.08
N ASN A 255 29.08 27.51 7.36
CA ASN A 255 28.12 26.75 8.15
C ASN A 255 26.78 27.52 8.34
N CYS A 256 25.66 26.79 8.40
CA CYS A 256 24.35 27.28 8.82
C CYS A 256 23.89 28.56 8.12
N LEU A 257 23.66 28.44 6.81
CA LEU A 257 23.25 29.55 5.96
C LEU A 257 21.76 29.47 5.69
N GLY A 258 21.02 30.51 6.07
CA GLY A 258 19.62 30.68 5.69
C GLY A 258 19.39 31.98 4.95
N GLY A 259 18.67 31.98 3.83
CA GLY A 259 18.35 33.23 3.12
C GLY A 259 17.72 34.31 4.01
N LEU A 260 16.91 33.90 4.99
CA LEU A 260 16.32 34.77 6.02
C LEU A 260 17.02 34.62 7.37
N VAL A 261 17.18 33.39 7.88
CA VAL A 261 17.73 33.12 9.22
C VAL A 261 18.77 32.00 9.21
N GLY A 262 19.97 32.25 9.73
CA GLY A 262 21.00 31.20 9.82
C GLY A 262 20.62 30.06 10.76
N HIS A 263 20.38 30.39 12.03
CA HIS A 263 19.91 29.47 13.06
C HIS A 263 18.68 30.03 13.79
N HIS A 264 17.62 29.21 13.87
CA HIS A 264 16.35 29.56 14.49
C HIS A 264 15.97 28.51 15.54
N LYS A 265 16.07 28.85 16.83
CA LYS A 265 15.90 27.86 17.89
C LYS A 265 14.44 27.67 18.31
N GLU A 266 13.67 28.75 18.48
CA GLU A 266 12.28 28.70 18.95
C GLU A 266 11.43 29.82 18.36
N GLY A 267 10.19 29.47 17.96
CA GLY A 267 9.15 30.40 17.48
C GLY A 267 8.90 30.28 15.98
N ASN A 268 8.01 31.08 15.40
CA ASN A 268 7.50 30.82 14.05
C ASN A 268 8.05 31.78 13.00
N ILE A 269 8.15 31.29 11.76
CA ILE A 269 8.39 32.11 10.57
C ILE A 269 7.14 32.08 9.69
N SER A 270 6.56 33.24 9.39
CA SER A 270 5.35 33.32 8.57
C SER A 270 5.38 34.45 7.56
N LEU A 271 4.69 34.29 6.42
CA LEU A 271 4.52 35.34 5.41
C LEU A 271 5.86 35.99 4.97
N SER A 272 6.95 35.22 4.98
CA SER A 272 8.31 35.73 4.84
C SER A 272 9.04 35.05 3.68
N TYR A 273 10.01 35.72 3.07
CA TYR A 273 10.65 35.16 1.88
C TYR A 273 12.10 35.58 1.65
N ALA A 274 12.82 34.78 0.87
CA ALA A 274 14.20 35.05 0.46
C ALA A 274 14.39 34.81 -1.04
N THR A 275 15.10 35.70 -1.73
CA THR A 275 15.30 35.61 -3.19
C THR A 275 16.76 35.57 -3.63
N GLY A 276 17.69 35.94 -2.75
CA GLY A 276 19.13 35.87 -3.04
C GLY A 276 19.65 34.44 -3.09
N ASN A 277 20.75 34.22 -3.84
CA ASN A 277 21.39 32.91 -3.90
C ASN A 277 22.08 32.60 -2.57
N VAL A 278 22.10 31.32 -2.20
CA VAL A 278 22.75 30.85 -0.96
C VAL A 278 23.84 29.86 -1.31
N ASN A 279 25.09 30.21 -1.00
CA ASN A 279 26.28 29.38 -1.25
C ASN A 279 26.93 29.00 0.09
N GLY A 280 26.88 27.71 0.42
CA GLY A 280 27.28 27.15 1.70
C GLY A 280 28.04 25.84 1.66
N THR A 281 28.41 25.34 2.84
CA THR A 281 28.91 23.96 3.02
C THR A 281 27.93 23.12 3.84
N ASN A 282 27.49 23.56 5.02
CA ASN A 282 26.62 22.78 5.90
C ASN A 282 25.32 23.50 6.29
N PHE A 283 24.23 22.74 6.47
CA PHE A 283 22.93 23.23 6.94
C PHE A 283 22.46 24.44 6.12
N THR A 284 22.40 24.26 4.80
CA THR A 284 22.14 25.33 3.85
C THR A 284 20.68 25.32 3.45
N GLY A 285 19.96 26.40 3.80
CA GLY A 285 18.55 26.60 3.48
C GLY A 285 18.31 27.91 2.74
N GLY A 286 17.36 27.92 1.80
CA GLY A 286 17.02 29.15 1.10
C GLY A 286 16.27 30.14 1.98
N LEU A 287 15.59 29.71 3.04
CA LEU A 287 14.97 30.58 4.05
C LEU A 287 15.65 30.43 5.41
N ALA A 288 15.82 29.20 5.91
CA ALA A 288 16.42 28.93 7.22
C ALA A 288 17.51 27.86 7.15
N GLY A 289 18.68 28.10 7.74
CA GLY A 289 19.75 27.09 7.75
C GLY A 289 19.44 25.91 8.67
N ASN A 290 19.28 26.19 9.97
CA ASN A 290 18.97 25.21 11.00
C ASN A 290 17.82 25.68 11.90
N MET A 291 16.74 24.90 11.97
CA MET A 291 15.63 25.11 12.88
C MET A 291 15.56 24.04 13.98
N THR A 292 15.54 24.46 15.24
CA THR A 292 15.44 23.52 16.38
C THR A 292 14.00 23.24 16.80
N LEU A 293 13.15 24.27 16.89
CA LEU A 293 11.73 24.21 17.23
C LEU A 293 11.02 25.41 16.57
N GLY A 294 9.87 25.15 15.93
CA GLY A 294 9.03 26.22 15.40
C GLY A 294 8.54 25.95 13.99
N ASP A 295 7.38 26.51 13.65
CA ASP A 295 6.71 26.23 12.38
C ASP A 295 7.07 27.28 11.32
N ILE A 296 7.09 26.86 10.05
CA ILE A 296 7.10 27.76 8.90
C ILE A 296 5.75 27.69 8.21
N SER A 297 5.16 28.85 7.91
CA SER A 297 3.93 28.90 7.12
C SER A 297 3.97 30.02 6.08
N LYS A 298 3.35 29.80 4.92
CA LYS A 298 3.12 30.83 3.89
C LYS A 298 4.40 31.59 3.49
N SER A 299 5.50 30.86 3.39
CA SER A 299 6.84 31.43 3.21
C SER A 299 7.54 30.76 2.03
N TYR A 300 8.50 31.46 1.40
CA TYR A 300 9.11 30.92 0.18
C TYR A 300 10.55 31.35 -0.05
N ALA A 301 11.28 30.55 -0.84
CA ALA A 301 12.63 30.86 -1.27
C ALA A 301 12.84 30.58 -2.77
N THR A 302 13.46 31.52 -3.50
CA THR A 302 13.60 31.41 -4.98
C THR A 302 15.03 31.47 -5.51
N GLY A 303 16.01 31.84 -4.69
CA GLY A 303 17.41 31.85 -5.08
C GLY A 303 17.97 30.44 -5.27
N ASN A 304 19.00 30.30 -6.12
CA ASN A 304 19.70 29.04 -6.28
C ASN A 304 20.51 28.71 -5.02
N ILE A 305 20.62 27.42 -4.71
CA ILE A 305 21.30 26.94 -3.52
C ILE A 305 22.40 25.97 -3.89
N THR A 306 23.60 26.26 -3.38
CA THR A 306 24.74 25.35 -3.46
C THR A 306 25.21 25.06 -2.04
N GLY A 307 25.22 23.78 -1.65
CA GLY A 307 25.73 23.31 -0.36
C GLY A 307 26.47 21.97 -0.49
N GLU A 308 26.96 21.41 0.62
CA GLU A 308 27.51 20.05 0.68
C GLU A 308 26.65 19.14 1.58
N LEU A 309 26.48 19.48 2.87
CA LEU A 309 25.73 18.68 3.84
C LEU A 309 24.40 19.35 4.21
N TYR A 310 23.32 18.58 4.12
CA TYR A 310 21.96 18.97 4.56
C TYR A 310 21.47 20.26 3.90
N VAL A 311 21.06 20.10 2.64
CA VAL A 311 20.71 21.23 1.77
C VAL A 311 19.21 21.19 1.49
N GLY A 312 18.50 22.27 1.79
CA GLY A 312 17.07 22.40 1.52
C GLY A 312 16.74 23.69 0.79
N GLY A 313 15.76 23.66 -0.10
CA GLY A 313 15.31 24.88 -0.78
C GLY A 313 14.77 25.93 0.18
N LEU A 314 14.09 25.49 1.24
CA LEU A 314 13.56 26.36 2.29
C LEU A 314 14.37 26.20 3.57
N VAL A 315 14.57 24.96 4.03
CA VAL A 315 15.21 24.66 5.31
C VAL A 315 16.31 23.62 5.16
N GLY A 316 17.54 23.92 5.59
CA GLY A 316 18.64 22.95 5.57
C GLY A 316 18.36 21.75 6.48
N THR A 317 18.19 22.02 7.78
CA THR A 317 17.69 21.04 8.77
C THR A 317 16.60 21.68 9.63
N GLY A 318 15.53 20.95 9.93
CA GLY A 318 14.43 21.50 10.69
C GLY A 318 13.71 20.50 11.58
N ASN A 319 13.13 21.05 12.65
CA ASN A 319 12.17 20.38 13.51
C ASN A 319 11.02 21.37 13.78
N GLY A 320 9.85 21.02 13.26
CA GLY A 320 8.69 21.90 13.16
C GLY A 320 7.94 21.66 11.86
N SER A 321 6.67 22.04 11.84
CA SER A 321 5.80 21.82 10.69
C SER A 321 6.04 22.89 9.61
N ILE A 322 5.88 22.50 8.35
CA ILE A 322 5.95 23.43 7.22
C ILE A 322 4.64 23.35 6.44
N SER A 323 3.97 24.48 6.29
CA SER A 323 2.71 24.56 5.56
C SER A 323 2.65 25.69 4.55
N GLU A 324 1.89 25.50 3.47
CA GLU A 324 1.58 26.53 2.48
C GLU A 324 2.84 27.25 1.93
N SER A 325 3.96 26.55 1.81
CA SER A 325 5.28 27.13 1.53
C SER A 325 5.90 26.54 0.27
N TYR A 326 6.78 27.30 -0.41
CA TYR A 326 7.32 26.83 -1.69
C TYR A 326 8.74 27.27 -2.02
N THR A 327 9.35 26.56 -2.97
CA THR A 327 10.68 26.88 -3.49
C THR A 327 10.76 26.76 -5.02
N ALA A 328 11.66 27.53 -5.62
CA ALA A 328 11.84 27.54 -7.09
C ALA A 328 13.29 27.50 -7.58
N GLY A 329 14.27 27.79 -6.72
CA GLY A 329 15.68 27.78 -7.12
C GLY A 329 16.23 26.37 -7.34
N ASN A 330 17.21 26.25 -8.23
CA ASN A 330 17.92 24.98 -8.41
C ASN A 330 18.81 24.69 -7.21
N ILE A 331 18.93 23.40 -6.85
CA ILE A 331 19.63 22.97 -5.64
C ILE A 331 20.72 21.97 -5.98
N LYS A 332 21.89 22.20 -5.40
CA LYS A 332 23.05 21.29 -5.48
C LYS A 332 23.55 20.95 -4.08
N GLY A 333 23.72 19.65 -3.80
CA GLY A 333 24.26 19.16 -2.53
C GLY A 333 24.85 17.75 -2.61
N SER A 334 25.35 17.21 -1.49
CA SER A 334 26.08 15.93 -1.48
C SER A 334 25.46 14.83 -0.60
N THR A 335 24.84 15.13 0.55
CA THR A 335 24.44 14.08 1.52
C THR A 335 22.93 13.87 1.64
N ALA A 336 22.18 14.89 2.05
CA ALA A 336 20.72 14.88 2.07
C ALA A 336 20.24 16.19 1.47
N VAL A 337 19.57 16.09 0.33
CA VAL A 337 19.17 17.24 -0.47
C VAL A 337 17.67 17.19 -0.70
N GLY A 338 16.96 18.21 -0.26
CA GLY A 338 15.52 18.34 -0.47
C GLY A 338 15.16 19.63 -1.19
N GLY A 339 14.15 19.61 -2.06
CA GLY A 339 13.66 20.85 -2.67
C GLY A 339 13.05 21.82 -1.67
N LEU A 340 12.48 21.32 -0.57
CA LEU A 340 11.95 22.14 0.53
C LEU A 340 12.84 21.98 1.76
N VAL A 341 13.09 20.74 2.20
CA VAL A 341 13.84 20.46 3.42
C VAL A 341 14.93 19.42 3.20
N GLY A 342 16.18 19.73 3.58
CA GLY A 342 17.28 18.75 3.54
C GLY A 342 17.02 17.59 4.49
N ILE A 343 16.93 17.87 5.79
CA ILE A 343 16.49 16.91 6.82
C ILE A 343 15.39 17.49 7.69
N CYS A 344 14.28 16.76 7.81
CA CYS A 344 13.22 17.05 8.76
C CYS A 344 13.23 15.99 9.89
N MET A 345 13.52 16.42 11.12
CA MET A 345 13.58 15.54 12.29
C MET A 345 12.18 15.16 12.80
N SER A 346 11.30 16.15 12.88
CA SER A 346 9.89 16.00 13.22
C SER A 346 9.08 17.17 12.68
N GLY A 347 7.78 16.96 12.50
CA GLY A 347 6.83 17.98 12.03
C GLY A 347 6.16 17.56 10.73
N ASP A 348 4.94 18.03 10.50
CA ASP A 348 4.20 17.69 9.27
C ASP A 348 4.56 18.67 8.16
N ILE A 349 4.60 18.18 6.92
CA ILE A 349 4.73 19.01 5.72
C ILE A 349 3.42 18.93 4.94
N SER A 350 2.78 20.07 4.75
CA SER A 350 1.47 20.15 4.12
C SER A 350 1.36 21.29 3.12
N GLU A 351 0.55 21.09 2.07
CA GLU A 351 0.19 22.14 1.10
C GLU A 351 1.40 22.92 0.54
N SER A 352 2.54 22.24 0.40
CA SER A 352 3.82 22.86 0.06
C SER A 352 4.37 22.28 -1.25
N TYR A 353 5.12 23.08 -2.00
CA TYR A 353 5.60 22.63 -3.32
C TYR A 353 6.96 23.15 -3.74
N THR A 354 7.58 22.43 -4.69
CA THR A 354 8.91 22.77 -5.23
C THR A 354 8.94 22.62 -6.74
N THR A 355 9.72 23.49 -7.39
CA THR A 355 9.84 23.52 -8.87
C THR A 355 11.28 23.48 -9.38
N GLY A 356 12.28 23.67 -8.51
CA GLY A 356 13.69 23.69 -8.89
C GLY A 356 14.28 22.29 -9.07
N ASN A 357 15.24 22.17 -9.99
CA ASN A 357 15.94 20.91 -10.24
C ASN A 357 16.94 20.59 -9.11
N ILE A 358 17.14 19.30 -8.83
CA ILE A 358 17.99 18.83 -7.74
C ILE A 358 19.11 17.96 -8.26
N ASN A 359 20.35 18.31 -7.89
CA ASN A 359 21.53 17.48 -8.12
C ASN A 359 22.16 17.08 -6.77
N SER A 360 22.23 15.78 -6.50
CA SER A 360 22.70 15.21 -5.23
C SER A 360 23.65 14.03 -5.42
N PHE A 361 24.69 13.96 -4.58
CA PHE A 361 25.56 12.77 -4.47
C PHE A 361 25.10 11.78 -3.38
N GLY A 362 23.94 12.02 -2.75
CA GLY A 362 23.46 11.26 -1.59
C GLY A 362 21.96 10.94 -1.67
N SER A 363 21.24 11.10 -0.54
CA SER A 363 19.78 11.06 -0.50
C SER A 363 19.21 12.31 -1.16
N ALA A 364 18.18 12.16 -2.00
CA ALA A 364 17.58 13.24 -2.75
C ALA A 364 16.06 13.12 -2.79
N GLY A 365 15.36 14.19 -2.44
CA GLY A 365 13.91 14.29 -2.56
C GLY A 365 13.47 15.62 -3.16
N GLY A 366 12.48 15.62 -4.05
CA GLY A 366 11.97 16.86 -4.62
C GLY A 366 11.38 17.80 -3.59
N LEU A 367 10.79 17.27 -2.51
CA LEU A 367 10.33 18.03 -1.35
C LEU A 367 11.28 17.83 -0.17
N VAL A 368 11.60 16.58 0.20
CA VAL A 368 12.37 16.28 1.42
C VAL A 368 13.48 15.28 1.16
N GLY A 369 14.72 15.63 1.51
CA GLY A 369 15.86 14.70 1.39
C GLY A 369 15.73 13.49 2.33
N THR A 370 15.56 13.76 3.63
CA THR A 370 15.31 12.76 4.66
C THR A 370 14.28 13.26 5.67
N HIS A 371 13.26 12.45 5.95
CA HIS A 371 12.23 12.74 6.94
C HIS A 371 12.21 11.64 8.01
N HIS A 372 12.48 12.02 9.26
CA HIS A 372 12.57 11.08 10.38
C HIS A 372 11.20 10.75 10.98
N GLN A 373 10.37 11.77 11.21
CA GLN A 373 9.05 11.61 11.77
C GLN A 373 8.12 12.72 11.25
N GLY A 374 6.86 12.39 10.98
CA GLY A 374 5.86 13.36 10.52
C GLY A 374 5.27 12.98 9.16
N ASN A 375 4.13 13.56 8.84
CA ASN A 375 3.39 13.24 7.62
C ASN A 375 3.72 14.22 6.50
N VAL A 376 3.66 13.75 5.25
CA VAL A 376 3.68 14.61 4.07
C VAL A 376 2.32 14.53 3.40
N SER A 377 1.60 15.65 3.34
CA SER A 377 0.24 15.68 2.80
C SER A 377 0.04 16.80 1.79
N LYS A 378 -0.77 16.57 0.76
CA LYS A 378 -1.19 17.61 -0.21
C LYS A 378 -0.03 18.43 -0.80
N SER A 379 1.13 17.81 -0.93
CA SER A 379 2.39 18.48 -1.29
C SER A 379 2.95 17.91 -2.58
N ASN A 380 3.74 18.69 -3.31
CA ASN A 380 4.22 18.24 -4.61
C ASN A 380 5.61 18.75 -5.01
N ALA A 381 6.23 18.05 -5.96
CA ALA A 381 7.50 18.42 -6.55
C ALA A 381 7.50 18.20 -8.07
N SER A 382 8.10 19.14 -8.81
CA SER A 382 8.09 19.12 -10.29
C SER A 382 9.46 19.26 -10.95
N GLY A 383 10.50 19.58 -10.20
CA GLY A 383 11.87 19.62 -10.73
C GLY A 383 12.45 18.23 -10.96
N ASP A 384 13.33 18.12 -11.95
CA ASP A 384 14.06 16.89 -12.23
C ASP A 384 15.08 16.59 -11.12
N ILE A 385 15.27 15.31 -10.83
CA ILE A 385 16.14 14.85 -9.75
C ILE A 385 17.23 13.93 -10.30
N ASN A 386 18.47 14.28 -10.00
CA ASN A 386 19.62 13.42 -10.20
C ASN A 386 20.30 13.12 -8.86
N GLY A 387 20.17 11.89 -8.37
CA GLY A 387 20.65 11.45 -7.06
C GLY A 387 21.52 10.18 -7.13
N SER A 388 22.11 9.78 -6.00
CA SER A 388 23.03 8.61 -5.98
C SER A 388 22.61 7.46 -5.06
N TYR A 389 21.96 7.70 -3.92
CA TYR A 389 21.74 6.64 -2.92
C TYR A 389 20.27 6.27 -2.69
N TYR A 390 19.49 7.19 -2.09
CA TYR A 390 18.04 7.06 -1.95
C TYR A 390 17.40 8.24 -2.66
N VAL A 391 16.70 7.98 -3.76
CA VAL A 391 16.26 9.05 -4.66
C VAL A 391 14.75 8.94 -4.84
N GLY A 392 14.01 9.98 -4.47
CA GLY A 392 12.56 10.05 -4.62
C GLY A 392 12.13 11.36 -5.27
N GLY A 393 11.15 11.32 -6.18
CA GLY A 393 10.60 12.55 -6.77
C GLY A 393 10.01 13.52 -5.75
N LEU A 394 9.46 13.03 -4.64
CA LEU A 394 8.97 13.85 -3.52
C LEU A 394 9.86 13.69 -2.28
N VAL A 395 10.13 12.45 -1.85
CA VAL A 395 10.89 12.19 -0.61
C VAL A 395 12.01 11.19 -0.86
N GLY A 396 13.24 11.54 -0.53
CA GLY A 396 14.38 10.61 -0.66
C GLY A 396 14.24 9.42 0.30
N THR A 397 14.18 9.71 1.60
CA THR A 397 13.94 8.71 2.65
C THR A 397 12.89 9.18 3.64
N MET A 398 11.90 8.33 3.92
CA MET A 398 10.92 8.49 4.99
C MET A 398 11.10 7.35 6.00
N ASN A 399 11.29 7.70 7.28
CA ASN A 399 11.50 6.70 8.34
C ASN A 399 10.21 6.33 9.07
N LEU A 400 9.40 7.32 9.46
CA LEU A 400 8.13 7.11 10.17
C LEU A 400 7.14 8.22 9.81
N GLY A 401 6.11 7.88 9.05
CA GLY A 401 5.05 8.83 8.71
C GLY A 401 4.33 8.48 7.42
N ASP A 402 3.13 9.01 7.28
CA ASP A 402 2.27 8.75 6.14
C ASP A 402 2.51 9.78 5.03
N ILE A 403 2.31 9.36 3.79
CA ILE A 403 2.25 10.25 2.63
C ILE A 403 0.85 10.18 2.04
N SER A 404 0.16 11.32 1.96
CA SER A 404 -1.21 11.38 1.47
C SER A 404 -1.43 12.51 0.47
N GLU A 405 -2.26 12.25 -0.54
CA GLU A 405 -2.69 13.27 -1.52
C GLU A 405 -1.53 14.07 -2.15
N SER A 406 -0.35 13.45 -2.28
CA SER A 406 0.89 14.13 -2.66
C SER A 406 1.45 13.55 -3.96
N TYR A 407 2.23 14.34 -4.71
CA TYR A 407 2.67 13.90 -6.04
C TYR A 407 4.01 14.45 -6.51
N ALA A 408 4.62 13.71 -7.44
CA ALA A 408 5.85 14.12 -8.12
C ALA A 408 5.74 13.97 -9.64
N THR A 409 6.30 14.92 -10.37
CA THR A 409 6.17 15.00 -11.85
C THR A 409 7.49 15.08 -12.61
N GLY A 410 8.58 15.51 -11.97
CA GLY A 410 9.90 15.56 -12.61
C GLY A 410 10.52 14.18 -12.81
N ASP A 411 11.42 14.06 -13.78
CA ASP A 411 12.14 12.81 -14.05
C ASP A 411 13.13 12.51 -12.93
N VAL A 412 13.26 11.23 -12.58
CA VAL A 412 14.10 10.78 -11.45
C VAL A 412 15.19 9.84 -11.95
N SER A 413 16.45 10.27 -11.82
CA SER A 413 17.64 9.47 -12.11
C SER A 413 18.40 9.15 -10.82
N GLY A 414 18.72 7.87 -10.62
CA GLY A 414 19.38 7.39 -9.40
C GLY A 414 20.38 6.26 -9.61
N ASN A 415 21.48 6.24 -8.84
CA ASN A 415 22.44 5.12 -8.84
C ASN A 415 22.11 4.02 -7.80
N GLY A 416 21.18 4.30 -6.88
CA GLY A 416 20.80 3.41 -5.78
C GLY A 416 19.31 3.06 -5.82
N ILE A 417 18.66 3.03 -4.64
CA ILE A 417 17.22 2.79 -4.54
C ILE A 417 16.48 4.04 -5.02
N THR A 418 15.63 3.86 -6.03
CA THR A 418 15.03 5.00 -6.74
C THR A 418 13.52 4.83 -6.88
N GLY A 419 12.76 5.83 -6.46
CA GLY A 419 11.30 5.87 -6.65
C GLY A 419 10.85 7.16 -7.32
N GLY A 420 9.80 7.12 -8.13
CA GLY A 420 9.25 8.34 -8.71
C GLY A 420 8.57 9.25 -7.70
N LEU A 421 8.04 8.74 -6.58
CA LEU A 421 7.56 9.54 -5.44
C LEU A 421 8.52 9.44 -4.25
N VAL A 422 8.86 8.22 -3.84
CA VAL A 422 9.65 7.97 -2.62
C VAL A 422 10.80 7.02 -2.92
N GLY A 423 12.03 7.40 -2.58
CA GLY A 423 13.17 6.49 -2.70
C GLY A 423 13.00 5.29 -1.76
N ARG A 424 12.95 5.56 -0.45
CA ARG A 424 12.74 4.54 0.58
C ARG A 424 11.72 4.98 1.63
N GLN A 425 10.72 4.13 1.87
CA GLN A 425 9.74 4.24 2.95
C GLN A 425 9.95 3.10 3.95
N LYS A 426 10.35 3.42 5.18
CA LYS A 426 10.59 2.38 6.21
C LYS A 426 9.32 2.00 6.96
N GLN A 427 8.54 2.98 7.38
CA GLN A 427 7.30 2.76 8.13
C GLN A 427 6.30 3.88 7.86
N GLY A 428 5.11 3.50 7.39
CA GLY A 428 3.99 4.41 7.17
C GLY A 428 3.31 4.16 5.83
N ASN A 429 2.09 4.65 5.71
CA ASN A 429 1.22 4.38 4.56
C ASN A 429 1.42 5.41 3.45
N ILE A 430 1.10 5.00 2.22
CA ILE A 430 1.00 5.92 1.08
C ILE A 430 -0.42 5.83 0.54
N SER A 431 -1.12 6.95 0.48
CA SER A 431 -2.52 6.99 0.06
C SER A 431 -2.83 8.15 -0.88
N GLY A 432 -3.68 7.93 -1.90
CA GLY A 432 -4.13 9.00 -2.78
C GLY A 432 -3.00 9.75 -3.52
N SER A 433 -1.83 9.13 -3.66
CA SER A 433 -0.58 9.80 -4.06
C SER A 433 -0.07 9.24 -5.39
N HIS A 434 0.69 10.03 -6.15
CA HIS A 434 1.10 9.59 -7.48
C HIS A 434 2.42 10.15 -8.01
N ALA A 435 3.00 9.44 -8.97
CA ALA A 435 4.20 9.86 -9.69
C ALA A 435 4.03 9.71 -11.21
N THR A 436 4.54 10.68 -11.97
CA THR A 436 4.37 10.72 -13.43
C THR A 436 5.67 10.86 -14.21
N GLY A 437 6.75 11.34 -13.58
CA GLY A 437 8.08 11.39 -14.20
C GLY A 437 8.67 10.00 -14.41
N GLY A 438 9.51 9.87 -15.44
CA GLY A 438 10.23 8.63 -15.72
C GLY A 438 11.27 8.32 -14.64
N VAL A 439 11.47 7.05 -14.36
CA VAL A 439 12.45 6.57 -13.38
C VAL A 439 13.59 5.83 -14.09
N LYS A 440 14.81 6.30 -13.89
CA LYS A 440 16.03 5.66 -14.40
C LYS A 440 16.99 5.34 -13.26
N ALA A 441 17.02 4.07 -12.89
CA ALA A 441 17.86 3.55 -11.83
C ALA A 441 18.97 2.64 -12.37
N VAL A 442 20.19 2.80 -11.86
CA VAL A 442 21.28 1.82 -12.06
C VAL A 442 21.39 0.84 -10.88
N GLY A 443 20.68 1.14 -9.78
CA GLY A 443 20.65 0.34 -8.55
C GLY A 443 19.70 -0.85 -8.60
N TYR A 444 19.70 -1.62 -7.51
CA TYR A 444 19.00 -2.91 -7.38
C TYR A 444 17.49 -2.84 -7.14
N GLU A 445 16.93 -1.68 -6.79
CA GLU A 445 15.52 -1.56 -6.44
C GLU A 445 14.97 -0.27 -7.04
N SER A 446 13.95 -0.39 -7.89
CA SER A 446 13.38 0.78 -8.55
C SER A 446 11.87 0.66 -8.73
N GLY A 447 11.15 1.76 -8.45
CA GLY A 447 9.71 1.80 -8.57
C GLY A 447 9.20 3.10 -9.17
N GLY A 448 8.13 3.06 -9.95
CA GLY A 448 7.52 4.30 -10.45
C GLY A 448 6.93 5.17 -9.34
N LEU A 449 6.42 4.58 -8.25
CA LEU A 449 6.01 5.30 -7.05
C LEU A 449 7.07 5.18 -5.94
N VAL A 450 7.44 3.96 -5.56
CA VAL A 450 8.33 3.70 -4.42
C VAL A 450 9.48 2.77 -4.80
N GLY A 451 10.73 3.16 -4.52
CA GLY A 451 11.86 2.25 -4.73
C GLY A 451 11.83 1.06 -3.76
N ASN A 452 11.83 1.35 -2.46
CA ASN A 452 11.77 0.36 -1.38
C ASN A 452 10.71 0.72 -0.32
N MET A 453 9.77 -0.20 -0.08
CA MET A 453 8.79 -0.14 1.01
C MET A 453 9.13 -1.24 2.02
N THR A 454 9.48 -0.89 3.26
CA THR A 454 9.76 -1.89 4.30
C THR A 454 8.49 -2.33 5.05
N LEU A 455 7.68 -1.37 5.52
CA LEU A 455 6.45 -1.63 6.25
C LEU A 455 5.42 -0.51 5.99
N GLY A 456 4.22 -0.87 5.56
CA GLY A 456 3.11 0.07 5.37
C GLY A 456 2.20 -0.36 4.22
N ASP A 457 1.04 0.26 4.13
CA ASP A 457 0.07 0.00 3.05
C ASP A 457 0.19 1.05 1.94
N ILE A 458 -0.08 0.66 0.70
CA ILE A 458 -0.30 1.58 -0.42
C ILE A 458 -1.74 1.45 -0.89
N SER A 459 -2.47 2.56 -0.91
CA SER A 459 -3.86 2.59 -1.39
C SER A 459 -4.15 3.76 -2.31
N LEU A 460 -5.08 3.61 -3.24
CA LEU A 460 -5.57 4.70 -4.09
C LEU A 460 -4.45 5.49 -4.80
N SER A 461 -3.34 4.84 -5.14
CA SER A 461 -2.11 5.49 -5.59
C SER A 461 -1.67 4.98 -6.95
N TYR A 462 -0.96 5.78 -7.73
CA TYR A 462 -0.59 5.36 -9.08
C TYR A 462 0.75 5.90 -9.59
N ALA A 463 1.33 5.18 -10.56
CA ALA A 463 2.52 5.60 -11.29
C ALA A 463 2.34 5.45 -12.81
N THR A 464 2.84 6.42 -13.58
CA THR A 464 2.65 6.44 -15.05
C THR A 464 3.93 6.59 -15.85
N GLY A 465 5.03 7.04 -15.23
CA GLY A 465 6.33 7.14 -15.90
C GLY A 465 6.94 5.77 -16.15
N ASN A 466 7.69 5.65 -17.25
CA ASN A 466 8.46 4.44 -17.55
C ASN A 466 9.54 4.22 -16.49
N VAL A 467 9.79 2.96 -16.13
CA VAL A 467 10.75 2.57 -15.09
C VAL A 467 11.83 1.69 -15.71
N SER A 468 13.08 2.12 -15.57
CA SER A 468 14.25 1.32 -15.91
C SER A 468 15.11 1.09 -14.67
N GLY A 469 15.51 -0.15 -14.44
CA GLY A 469 16.23 -0.56 -13.23
C GLY A 469 17.11 -1.80 -13.45
N LYS A 470 17.82 -2.22 -12.40
CA LYS A 470 18.67 -3.41 -12.46
C LYS A 470 17.93 -4.67 -12.04
N ASN A 471 17.53 -4.75 -10.77
CA ASN A 471 16.80 -5.86 -10.13
C ASN A 471 15.52 -5.29 -9.47
N SER A 472 14.62 -6.14 -8.96
CA SER A 472 13.41 -5.78 -8.19
C SER A 472 12.79 -4.47 -8.70
N THR A 473 12.42 -4.46 -9.98
CA THR A 473 12.02 -3.26 -10.70
C THR A 473 10.53 -3.31 -10.99
N GLY A 474 9.78 -2.36 -10.41
CA GLY A 474 8.32 -2.33 -10.48
C GLY A 474 7.77 -1.06 -11.11
N GLY A 475 6.64 -1.15 -11.80
CA GLY A 475 5.96 0.05 -12.29
C GLY A 475 5.39 0.91 -11.15
N LEU A 476 4.95 0.31 -10.03
CA LEU A 476 4.56 1.03 -8.81
C LEU A 476 5.65 0.94 -7.74
N VAL A 477 6.06 -0.28 -7.37
CA VAL A 477 7.03 -0.49 -6.28
C VAL A 477 8.16 -1.44 -6.69
N GLY A 478 9.40 -1.07 -6.43
CA GLY A 478 10.54 -1.97 -6.67
C GLY A 478 10.53 -3.17 -5.73
N HIS A 479 10.86 -2.93 -4.46
CA HIS A 479 10.82 -3.94 -3.39
C HIS A 479 9.75 -3.59 -2.34
N TYR A 480 8.94 -4.58 -1.97
CA TYR A 480 7.86 -4.47 -0.99
C TYR A 480 8.02 -5.52 0.12
N GLY A 481 8.42 -5.07 1.31
CA GLY A 481 8.68 -5.92 2.47
C GLY A 481 7.41 -6.46 3.11
N ASN A 482 6.62 -5.59 3.73
CA ASN A 482 5.40 -5.98 4.45
C ASN A 482 4.30 -4.91 4.35
N GLY A 483 3.09 -5.34 4.00
CA GLY A 483 1.88 -4.52 3.96
C GLY A 483 1.07 -4.76 2.68
N ASN A 484 -0.04 -4.06 2.52
CA ASN A 484 -1.00 -4.34 1.45
C ASN A 484 -0.99 -3.27 0.38
N ILE A 485 -1.27 -3.67 -0.86
CA ILE A 485 -1.55 -2.77 -1.97
C ILE A 485 -3.02 -2.91 -2.37
N SER A 486 -3.77 -1.81 -2.36
CA SER A 486 -5.17 -1.81 -2.78
C SER A 486 -5.49 -0.65 -3.71
N GLU A 487 -6.37 -0.89 -4.69
CA GLU A 487 -6.91 0.17 -5.57
C GLU A 487 -5.80 1.05 -6.20
N SER A 488 -4.66 0.45 -6.53
CA SER A 488 -3.45 1.16 -6.94
C SER A 488 -2.86 0.60 -8.22
N ASN A 489 -2.30 1.46 -9.09
CA ASN A 489 -2.07 1.08 -10.48
C ASN A 489 -0.77 1.61 -11.08
N ALA A 490 -0.25 0.89 -12.07
CA ALA A 490 0.93 1.30 -12.84
C ALA A 490 0.72 1.16 -14.35
N THR A 491 1.19 2.15 -15.13
CA THR A 491 0.93 2.19 -16.59
C THR A 491 2.18 2.37 -17.45
N GLY A 492 3.30 2.83 -16.87
CA GLY A 492 4.56 2.95 -17.59
C GLY A 492 5.20 1.61 -17.90
N ASP A 493 5.96 1.55 -18.99
CA ASP A 493 6.75 0.37 -19.35
C ASP A 493 7.85 0.13 -18.31
N VAL A 494 8.16 -1.14 -18.04
CA VAL A 494 9.12 -1.58 -17.02
C VAL A 494 10.23 -2.39 -17.67
N THR A 495 11.48 -1.94 -17.50
CA THR A 495 12.67 -2.62 -18.01
C THR A 495 13.67 -2.88 -16.89
N ALA A 496 13.91 -4.15 -16.58
CA ALA A 496 15.00 -4.58 -15.71
C ALA A 496 16.15 -5.16 -16.54
N THR A 497 17.40 -4.88 -16.17
CA THR A 497 18.56 -5.53 -16.81
C THR A 497 18.93 -6.88 -16.20
N ASP A 498 18.33 -7.22 -15.06
CA ASP A 498 18.55 -8.45 -14.29
C ASP A 498 17.18 -9.06 -13.90
N ASP A 499 17.04 -9.60 -12.69
CA ASP A 499 15.86 -10.35 -12.27
C ASP A 499 14.72 -9.49 -11.69
N GLU A 500 13.56 -10.12 -11.47
CA GLU A 500 12.44 -9.62 -10.66
C GLU A 500 11.82 -8.32 -11.16
N ALA A 501 11.38 -8.30 -12.43
CA ALA A 501 10.62 -7.18 -12.97
C ALA A 501 9.10 -7.42 -12.89
N GLY A 502 8.36 -6.40 -12.46
CA GLY A 502 6.90 -6.45 -12.35
C GLY A 502 6.21 -5.20 -12.87
N GLY A 503 5.09 -5.33 -13.57
CA GLY A 503 4.34 -4.16 -14.02
C GLY A 503 3.79 -3.30 -12.86
N LEU A 504 3.43 -3.93 -11.73
CA LEU A 504 3.08 -3.24 -10.48
C LEU A 504 4.22 -3.33 -9.46
N VAL A 505 4.67 -4.54 -9.12
CA VAL A 505 5.68 -4.75 -8.05
C VAL A 505 6.82 -5.64 -8.55
N GLY A 506 8.07 -5.22 -8.39
CA GLY A 506 9.23 -6.07 -8.74
C GLY A 506 9.30 -7.30 -7.84
N ASN A 507 9.48 -7.09 -6.53
CA ASN A 507 9.54 -8.13 -5.51
C ASN A 507 8.64 -7.80 -4.33
N MET A 508 7.71 -8.70 -4.00
CA MET A 508 6.89 -8.63 -2.80
C MET A 508 7.22 -9.79 -1.86
N THR A 509 7.61 -9.47 -0.63
CA THR A 509 7.95 -10.47 0.40
C THR A 509 6.71 -10.96 1.15
N LEU A 510 5.90 -10.03 1.67
CA LEU A 510 4.70 -10.33 2.44
C LEU A 510 3.60 -9.27 2.20
N GLY A 511 2.39 -9.71 1.88
CA GLY A 511 1.20 -8.88 1.89
C GLY A 511 0.23 -9.16 0.75
N ASP A 512 -0.96 -8.56 0.84
CA ASP A 512 -2.03 -8.76 -0.13
C ASP A 512 -2.03 -7.65 -1.18
N ILE A 513 -2.38 -8.00 -2.42
CA ILE A 513 -2.69 -7.05 -3.50
C ILE A 513 -4.15 -7.24 -3.91
N SER A 514 -4.91 -6.15 -3.94
CA SER A 514 -6.33 -6.20 -4.31
C SER A 514 -6.77 -5.03 -5.20
N LEU A 515 -7.72 -5.28 -6.09
CA LEU A 515 -8.38 -4.26 -6.92
C LEU A 515 -7.40 -3.35 -7.68
N SER A 516 -6.27 -3.91 -8.13
CA SER A 516 -5.13 -3.16 -8.64
C SER A 516 -4.76 -3.67 -10.05
N TYR A 517 -4.19 -2.81 -10.90
CA TYR A 517 -3.84 -3.19 -12.27
C TYR A 517 -2.49 -2.63 -12.76
N ALA A 518 -1.89 -3.36 -13.71
CA ALA A 518 -0.72 -2.92 -14.48
C ALA A 518 -0.96 -3.03 -15.99
N THR A 519 -0.47 -2.07 -16.77
CA THR A 519 -0.71 -2.03 -18.24
C THR A 519 0.55 -1.86 -19.09
N GLY A 520 1.66 -1.38 -18.52
CA GLY A 520 2.93 -1.26 -19.25
C GLY A 520 3.55 -2.61 -19.58
N ASN A 521 4.32 -2.66 -20.66
CA ASN A 521 5.09 -3.84 -21.03
C ASN A 521 6.22 -4.07 -20.03
N VAL A 522 6.56 -5.34 -19.79
CA VAL A 522 7.58 -5.72 -18.81
C VAL A 522 8.65 -6.57 -19.46
N SER A 523 9.91 -6.15 -19.37
CA SER A 523 11.06 -6.90 -19.88
C SER A 523 12.16 -7.07 -18.83
N GLY A 524 12.78 -8.24 -18.77
CA GLY A 524 13.97 -8.48 -17.95
C GLY A 524 14.55 -9.88 -18.11
N ASN A 525 15.36 -10.33 -17.15
CA ASN A 525 16.04 -11.62 -17.21
C ASN A 525 15.19 -12.77 -16.64
N ASN A 526 15.10 -12.92 -15.32
CA ASN A 526 14.35 -14.01 -14.68
C ASN A 526 13.27 -13.49 -13.71
N SER A 527 12.22 -14.29 -13.49
CA SER A 527 11.08 -13.94 -12.63
C SER A 527 10.37 -12.66 -13.08
N ILE A 528 9.98 -12.62 -14.35
CA ILE A 528 9.33 -11.45 -14.96
C ILE A 528 7.81 -11.64 -14.91
N GLY A 529 7.10 -10.67 -14.35
CA GLY A 529 5.64 -10.67 -14.23
C GLY A 529 5.00 -9.43 -14.84
N GLY A 530 3.90 -9.58 -15.57
CA GLY A 530 3.13 -8.41 -16.02
C GLY A 530 2.51 -7.61 -14.87
N PHE A 531 2.37 -8.21 -13.69
CA PHE A 531 1.89 -7.56 -12.46
C PHE A 531 2.94 -7.62 -11.34
N VAL A 532 3.42 -8.81 -10.99
CA VAL A 532 4.44 -9.00 -9.95
C VAL A 532 5.58 -9.89 -10.44
N GLY A 533 6.82 -9.46 -10.33
CA GLY A 533 7.98 -10.30 -10.69
C GLY A 533 8.13 -11.51 -9.77
N HIS A 534 8.38 -11.25 -8.50
CA HIS A 534 8.46 -12.25 -7.43
C HIS A 534 7.43 -12.00 -6.33
N PHE A 535 6.57 -12.99 -6.05
CA PHE A 535 5.55 -12.91 -5.01
C PHE A 535 5.77 -13.98 -3.93
N GLY A 536 6.20 -13.55 -2.75
CA GLY A 536 6.54 -14.39 -1.60
C GLY A 536 5.32 -14.96 -0.89
N VAL A 537 4.68 -14.19 -0.02
CA VAL A 537 3.53 -14.64 0.78
C VAL A 537 2.40 -13.63 0.73
N GLY A 538 1.20 -14.07 0.33
CA GLY A 538 -0.01 -13.23 0.41
C GLY A 538 -1.06 -13.61 -0.61
N ASN A 539 -1.99 -12.70 -0.89
CA ASN A 539 -3.08 -12.94 -1.83
C ASN A 539 -3.13 -11.88 -2.93
N ILE A 540 -3.38 -12.30 -4.17
CA ILE A 540 -3.71 -11.40 -5.28
C ILE A 540 -5.19 -11.58 -5.61
N ILE A 541 -5.97 -10.52 -5.42
CA ILE A 541 -7.44 -10.58 -5.47
C ILE A 541 -7.96 -9.56 -6.47
N LYS A 542 -8.77 -10.00 -7.44
CA LYS A 542 -9.45 -9.12 -8.40
C LYS A 542 -8.52 -8.09 -9.04
N SER A 543 -7.34 -8.53 -9.46
CA SER A 543 -6.28 -7.67 -9.99
C SER A 543 -5.84 -8.17 -11.36
N ASN A 544 -5.24 -7.30 -12.19
CA ASN A 544 -4.95 -7.66 -13.56
C ASN A 544 -3.72 -7.02 -14.20
N ALA A 545 -3.18 -7.71 -15.21
CA ALA A 545 -2.11 -7.21 -16.06
C ALA A 545 -2.46 -7.32 -17.55
N THR A 546 -2.06 -6.33 -18.35
CA THR A 546 -2.37 -6.29 -19.79
C THR A 546 -1.17 -6.04 -20.70
N GLY A 547 -0.05 -5.57 -20.17
CA GLY A 547 1.18 -5.38 -20.95
C GLY A 547 1.84 -6.71 -21.31
N ASN A 548 2.59 -6.71 -22.40
CA ASN A 548 3.34 -7.89 -22.84
C ASN A 548 4.53 -8.14 -21.91
N VAL A 549 4.88 -9.41 -21.73
CA VAL A 549 5.95 -9.86 -20.82
C VAL A 549 7.04 -10.56 -21.61
N THR A 550 8.27 -10.09 -21.50
CA THR A 550 9.44 -10.70 -22.15
C THR A 550 10.53 -11.01 -21.13
N ALA A 551 10.88 -12.29 -20.99
CA ALA A 551 12.01 -12.74 -20.18
C ALA A 551 13.13 -13.28 -21.08
N ASP A 552 14.32 -12.67 -21.00
CA ASP A 552 15.54 -13.15 -21.64
C ASP A 552 16.13 -14.39 -20.94
N GLY A 553 15.70 -14.63 -19.70
CA GLY A 553 16.06 -15.76 -18.87
C GLY A 553 14.93 -16.77 -18.69
N ARG A 554 14.93 -17.45 -17.54
CA ARG A 554 14.20 -18.71 -17.36
C ARG A 554 12.68 -18.52 -17.28
N THR A 555 12.20 -17.56 -16.51
CA THR A 555 10.81 -17.56 -16.00
C THR A 555 10.05 -16.29 -16.34
N ALA A 556 8.86 -16.43 -16.92
CA ALA A 556 7.93 -15.34 -17.16
C ALA A 556 6.47 -15.74 -16.85
N GLY A 557 5.71 -14.80 -16.32
CA GLY A 557 4.26 -14.93 -16.10
C GLY A 557 3.51 -13.68 -16.53
N GLY A 558 2.35 -13.83 -17.16
CA GLY A 558 1.54 -12.66 -17.56
C GLY A 558 1.02 -11.84 -16.38
N LEU A 559 0.76 -12.48 -15.22
CA LEU A 559 0.47 -11.79 -13.95
C LEU A 559 1.68 -11.90 -13.01
N VAL A 560 2.12 -13.12 -12.67
CA VAL A 560 3.18 -13.35 -11.68
C VAL A 560 4.32 -14.18 -12.25
N GLY A 561 5.56 -13.70 -12.16
CA GLY A 561 6.74 -14.46 -12.59
C GLY A 561 6.98 -15.70 -11.73
N ASN A 562 7.35 -15.49 -10.46
CA ASN A 562 7.47 -16.55 -9.45
C ASN A 562 6.46 -16.35 -8.32
N PHE A 563 5.71 -17.42 -8.00
CA PHE A 563 4.71 -17.43 -6.95
C PHE A 563 5.06 -18.49 -5.91
N ASP A 564 5.39 -18.04 -4.69
CA ASP A 564 5.79 -18.93 -3.62
C ASP A 564 4.57 -19.45 -2.86
N LYS A 565 3.87 -18.61 -2.09
CA LYS A 565 2.79 -19.04 -1.18
C LYS A 565 1.61 -18.07 -1.14
N GLY A 566 0.41 -18.64 -1.02
CA GLY A 566 -0.84 -17.91 -0.78
C GLY A 566 -1.88 -18.17 -1.85
N SER A 567 -2.64 -17.16 -2.30
CA SER A 567 -3.66 -17.37 -3.33
C SER A 567 -3.75 -16.29 -4.41
N ILE A 568 -4.16 -16.69 -5.61
CA ILE A 568 -4.58 -15.78 -6.69
C ILE A 568 -6.06 -16.06 -6.97
N SER A 569 -6.92 -15.04 -6.85
CA SER A 569 -8.35 -15.20 -7.05
C SER A 569 -8.99 -14.06 -7.83
N GLY A 570 -9.90 -14.39 -8.76
CA GLY A 570 -10.62 -13.40 -9.54
C GLY A 570 -9.73 -12.51 -10.42
N SER A 571 -8.51 -12.94 -10.73
CA SER A 571 -7.46 -12.12 -11.35
C SER A 571 -7.15 -12.59 -12.76
N TYR A 572 -6.64 -11.70 -13.62
CA TYR A 572 -6.41 -12.07 -15.02
C TYR A 572 -5.21 -11.40 -15.68
N ALA A 573 -4.71 -12.03 -16.73
CA ALA A 573 -3.65 -11.49 -17.59
C ALA A 573 -4.01 -11.62 -19.08
N THR A 574 -3.66 -10.62 -19.87
CA THR A 574 -4.02 -10.56 -21.31
C THR A 574 -2.85 -10.32 -22.27
N GLY A 575 -1.71 -9.82 -21.78
CA GLY A 575 -0.52 -9.61 -22.60
C GLY A 575 0.16 -10.91 -23.01
N ASP A 576 0.82 -10.90 -24.17
CA ASP A 576 1.61 -12.04 -24.65
C ASP A 576 2.83 -12.26 -23.73
N VAL A 577 3.22 -13.52 -23.56
CA VAL A 577 4.32 -13.93 -22.69
C VAL A 577 5.39 -14.66 -23.49
N ALA A 578 6.62 -14.14 -23.46
CA ALA A 578 7.80 -14.78 -24.05
C ALA A 578 8.83 -15.10 -22.95
N SER A 579 9.35 -16.33 -22.94
CA SER A 579 10.38 -16.78 -21.97
C SER A 579 11.38 -17.74 -22.58
N LYS A 580 12.48 -18.08 -21.88
CA LYS A 580 13.39 -19.14 -22.36
C LYS A 580 13.07 -20.53 -21.83
N SER A 581 12.34 -20.69 -20.73
CA SER A 581 12.16 -22.03 -20.12
C SER A 581 10.84 -22.28 -19.39
N LYS A 582 10.28 -21.30 -18.68
CA LYS A 582 9.11 -21.47 -17.82
C LYS A 582 8.16 -20.31 -18.07
N GLY A 583 7.25 -20.48 -19.02
CA GLY A 583 6.30 -19.47 -19.45
C GLY A 583 4.89 -19.82 -19.00
N GLY A 584 4.21 -18.89 -18.32
CA GLY A 584 2.80 -19.02 -17.98
C GLY A 584 2.01 -17.79 -18.37
N GLY A 585 0.83 -17.95 -18.99
CA GLY A 585 0.01 -16.79 -19.33
C GLY A 585 -0.52 -16.04 -18.10
N LEU A 586 -0.65 -16.71 -16.94
CA LEU A 586 -0.91 -16.07 -15.64
C LEU A 586 0.30 -16.16 -14.71
N VAL A 587 0.83 -17.37 -14.48
CA VAL A 587 1.91 -17.60 -13.51
C VAL A 587 3.06 -18.40 -14.13
N GLY A 588 4.29 -17.88 -14.06
CA GLY A 588 5.44 -18.61 -14.59
C GLY A 588 5.74 -19.88 -13.80
N THR A 589 5.97 -19.76 -12.49
CA THR A 589 6.32 -20.87 -11.60
C THR A 589 5.56 -20.83 -10.28
N MET A 590 5.16 -22.00 -9.79
CA MET A 590 4.67 -22.24 -8.42
C MET A 590 5.50 -23.34 -7.74
N ILE A 591 6.24 -23.01 -6.68
CA ILE A 591 7.15 -23.96 -6.01
C ILE A 591 6.62 -24.39 -4.63
N TYR A 592 5.91 -23.53 -3.92
CA TYR A 592 5.34 -23.87 -2.61
C TYR A 592 3.81 -23.93 -2.69
N ASN A 593 3.19 -24.29 -1.57
CA ASN A 593 1.75 -24.51 -1.51
C ASN A 593 1.00 -23.20 -1.69
N GLY A 594 0.19 -23.13 -2.75
CA GLY A 594 -0.73 -22.02 -2.98
C GLY A 594 -2.01 -22.47 -3.69
N ALA A 595 -2.85 -21.51 -4.03
CA ALA A 595 -4.10 -21.76 -4.75
C ALA A 595 -4.32 -20.73 -5.85
N ILE A 596 -4.88 -21.16 -6.97
CA ILE A 596 -5.35 -20.28 -8.04
C ILE A 596 -6.81 -20.61 -8.30
N ALA A 597 -7.69 -19.62 -8.16
CA ALA A 597 -9.12 -19.79 -8.31
C ALA A 597 -9.73 -18.71 -9.20
N LYS A 598 -10.73 -19.05 -10.02
CA LYS A 598 -11.55 -18.06 -10.75
C LYS A 598 -10.70 -17.04 -11.53
N SER A 599 -9.62 -17.49 -12.14
CA SER A 599 -8.61 -16.63 -12.76
C SER A 599 -8.32 -17.08 -14.19
N ASN A 600 -7.92 -16.15 -15.06
CA ASN A 600 -7.82 -16.43 -16.48
C ASN A 600 -6.64 -15.76 -17.19
N ALA A 601 -6.18 -16.39 -18.27
CA ALA A 601 -5.14 -15.88 -19.16
C ALA A 601 -5.57 -15.93 -20.63
N SER A 602 -5.23 -14.92 -21.41
CA SER A 602 -5.61 -14.84 -22.84
C SER A 602 -4.49 -14.49 -23.81
N GLY A 603 -3.35 -13.99 -23.33
CA GLY A 603 -2.17 -13.78 -24.16
C GLY A 603 -1.55 -15.09 -24.62
N ASN A 604 -0.88 -15.07 -25.77
CA ASN A 604 -0.13 -16.21 -26.27
C ASN A 604 1.12 -16.43 -25.42
N VAL A 605 1.52 -17.68 -25.24
CA VAL A 605 2.68 -18.03 -24.41
C VAL A 605 3.69 -18.78 -25.26
N THR A 606 4.90 -18.23 -25.34
CA THR A 606 6.00 -18.79 -26.13
C THR A 606 7.22 -19.04 -25.25
N ALA A 607 7.90 -20.17 -25.47
CA ALA A 607 9.23 -20.39 -24.91
C ALA A 607 10.16 -21.20 -25.81
N ASP A 608 11.46 -20.92 -25.68
CA ASP A 608 12.52 -21.65 -26.41
C ASP A 608 12.77 -23.05 -25.83
N ALA A 609 12.48 -23.27 -24.55
CA ALA A 609 12.74 -24.54 -23.87
C ALA A 609 11.78 -24.80 -22.69
N GLY A 610 11.89 -25.97 -22.06
CA GLY A 610 11.31 -26.26 -20.74
C GLY A 610 9.80 -26.52 -20.73
N TYR A 611 9.07 -25.83 -19.84
CA TYR A 611 7.67 -26.05 -19.49
C TYR A 611 6.84 -24.80 -19.76
N VAL A 612 5.84 -24.91 -20.63
CA VAL A 612 5.02 -23.75 -21.04
C VAL A 612 3.56 -24.06 -20.83
N GLY A 613 2.82 -23.16 -20.18
CA GLY A 613 1.40 -23.30 -19.93
C GLY A 613 0.62 -22.05 -20.30
N GLY A 614 -0.58 -22.21 -20.86
CA GLY A 614 -1.44 -21.05 -21.15
C GLY A 614 -1.88 -20.32 -19.87
N LEU A 615 -1.98 -21.01 -18.73
CA LEU A 615 -2.19 -20.40 -17.41
C LEU A 615 -0.91 -20.46 -16.57
N ILE A 616 -0.33 -21.65 -16.40
CA ILE A 616 0.80 -21.88 -15.48
C ILE A 616 1.92 -22.66 -16.15
N GLY A 617 3.15 -22.16 -16.13
CA GLY A 617 4.29 -22.87 -16.71
C GLY A 617 4.68 -24.13 -15.93
N PHE A 618 4.94 -23.99 -14.63
CA PHE A 618 5.49 -25.05 -13.79
C PHE A 618 4.89 -25.08 -12.38
N VAL A 619 4.41 -26.24 -11.93
CA VAL A 619 3.86 -26.47 -10.58
C VAL A 619 4.58 -27.61 -9.88
N ASN A 620 5.20 -27.34 -8.73
CA ASN A 620 5.85 -28.35 -7.88
C ASN A 620 5.38 -28.28 -6.43
N SER A 621 4.08 -28.36 -6.21
CA SER A 621 3.51 -28.25 -4.86
C SER A 621 2.13 -28.90 -4.78
N THR A 622 1.54 -29.00 -3.58
CA THR A 622 0.20 -29.57 -3.41
C THR A 622 -0.89 -28.53 -3.71
N SER A 623 -0.68 -27.68 -4.72
CA SER A 623 -1.53 -26.53 -5.00
C SER A 623 -2.90 -26.90 -5.58
N ALA A 624 -3.90 -26.08 -5.28
CA ALA A 624 -5.26 -26.23 -5.83
C ALA A 624 -5.49 -25.20 -6.94
N ILE A 625 -5.73 -25.66 -8.16
CA ILE A 625 -6.12 -24.85 -9.31
C ILE A 625 -7.60 -25.14 -9.61
N SER A 626 -8.46 -24.13 -9.58
CA SER A 626 -9.90 -24.35 -9.72
C SER A 626 -10.61 -23.21 -10.47
N GLU A 627 -11.61 -23.52 -11.28
CA GLU A 627 -12.41 -22.50 -11.99
C GLU A 627 -11.53 -21.56 -12.85
N CYS A 628 -10.45 -22.06 -13.44
CA CYS A 628 -9.50 -21.27 -14.21
C CYS A 628 -9.58 -21.56 -15.71
N ASN A 629 -9.18 -20.59 -16.55
CA ASN A 629 -9.13 -20.81 -17.99
C ASN A 629 -7.98 -20.11 -18.71
N ALA A 630 -7.55 -20.71 -19.83
CA ALA A 630 -6.55 -20.15 -20.74
C ALA A 630 -7.03 -20.21 -22.20
N THR A 631 -6.89 -19.11 -22.93
CA THR A 631 -7.41 -19.00 -24.31
C THR A 631 -6.34 -18.69 -25.36
N GLY A 632 -5.19 -18.16 -24.97
CA GLY A 632 -4.06 -17.92 -25.87
C GLY A 632 -3.37 -19.21 -26.30
N SER A 633 -2.76 -19.20 -27.49
CA SER A 633 -1.99 -20.34 -27.98
C SER A 633 -0.68 -20.51 -27.21
N VAL A 634 -0.21 -21.74 -27.11
CA VAL A 634 0.99 -22.13 -26.37
C VAL A 634 2.00 -22.76 -27.34
N SER A 635 3.26 -22.32 -27.28
CA SER A 635 4.33 -22.83 -28.13
C SER A 635 5.65 -23.03 -27.38
N ALA A 636 6.19 -24.25 -27.43
CA ALA A 636 7.46 -24.66 -26.85
C ALA A 636 8.32 -25.41 -27.89
N THR A 637 8.73 -24.72 -28.97
CA THR A 637 9.30 -25.33 -30.19
C THR A 637 10.82 -25.20 -30.32
N GLY A 638 11.54 -24.61 -29.35
CA GLY A 638 13.00 -24.54 -29.42
C GLY A 638 13.68 -25.85 -29.04
N SER A 639 14.99 -25.97 -29.30
CA SER A 639 15.77 -27.22 -29.19
C SER A 639 15.85 -27.83 -27.77
N GLY A 640 15.27 -27.17 -26.76
CA GLY A 640 15.13 -27.65 -25.39
C GLY A 640 13.68 -27.71 -24.89
N GLY A 641 12.68 -27.56 -25.77
CA GLY A 641 11.25 -27.62 -25.43
C GLY A 641 10.87 -29.02 -24.96
N ILE A 642 10.44 -29.15 -23.70
CA ILE A 642 10.12 -30.46 -23.11
C ILE A 642 8.60 -30.66 -23.07
N SER A 643 7.85 -29.66 -22.61
CA SER A 643 6.42 -29.81 -22.35
C SER A 643 5.64 -28.52 -22.60
N ALA A 644 4.54 -28.61 -23.33
CA ALA A 644 3.54 -27.54 -23.44
C ALA A 644 2.16 -28.04 -23.06
N GLY A 645 1.42 -27.25 -22.27
CA GLY A 645 0.03 -27.51 -21.93
C GLY A 645 -0.84 -26.28 -22.19
N GLY A 646 -2.06 -26.47 -22.72
CA GLY A 646 -2.94 -25.33 -22.95
C GLY A 646 -3.35 -24.61 -21.65
N LEU A 647 -3.35 -25.31 -20.51
CA LEU A 647 -3.51 -24.71 -19.18
C LEU A 647 -2.20 -24.77 -18.38
N ILE A 648 -1.59 -25.95 -18.23
CA ILE A 648 -0.41 -26.16 -17.36
C ILE A 648 0.71 -26.89 -18.10
N GLY A 649 1.93 -26.34 -18.10
CA GLY A 649 3.08 -26.98 -18.74
C GLY A 649 3.53 -28.27 -18.03
N TRP A 650 3.73 -28.20 -16.71
CA TRP A 650 4.04 -29.37 -15.88
C TRP A 650 3.48 -29.26 -14.47
N ILE A 651 3.01 -30.39 -13.93
CA ILE A 651 2.46 -30.47 -12.57
C ILE A 651 2.96 -31.70 -11.82
N PHE A 652 3.44 -31.47 -10.59
CA PHE A 652 3.76 -32.48 -9.61
C PHE A 652 3.18 -32.11 -8.24
N GLY A 653 2.22 -32.90 -7.78
CA GLY A 653 1.36 -32.60 -6.65
C GLY A 653 0.13 -31.77 -7.03
N GLY A 654 -0.87 -31.77 -6.15
CA GLY A 654 -2.02 -30.86 -6.25
C GLY A 654 -3.20 -31.37 -7.07
N SER A 655 -4.12 -30.46 -7.37
CA SER A 655 -5.35 -30.75 -8.12
C SER A 655 -5.75 -29.62 -9.05
N VAL A 656 -6.27 -29.97 -10.22
CA VAL A 656 -6.91 -29.07 -11.17
C VAL A 656 -8.39 -29.45 -11.26
N SER A 657 -9.29 -28.50 -11.07
CA SER A 657 -10.73 -28.75 -11.19
C SER A 657 -11.50 -27.65 -11.90
N ASN A 658 -12.60 -28.00 -12.56
CA ASN A 658 -13.51 -27.03 -13.20
C ASN A 658 -12.79 -26.02 -14.12
N SER A 659 -11.75 -26.47 -14.82
CA SER A 659 -10.82 -25.59 -15.54
C SER A 659 -10.64 -26.03 -16.99
N TYR A 660 -10.33 -25.10 -17.89
CA TYR A 660 -10.28 -25.40 -19.31
C TYR A 660 -9.28 -24.58 -20.12
N SER A 661 -8.91 -25.11 -21.29
CA SER A 661 -8.04 -24.46 -22.26
C SER A 661 -8.63 -24.50 -23.68
N LEU A 662 -8.52 -23.38 -24.40
CA LEU A 662 -9.04 -23.23 -25.75
C LEU A 662 -7.98 -22.98 -26.82
N GLY A 663 -6.78 -22.52 -26.43
CA GLY A 663 -5.71 -22.20 -27.38
C GLY A 663 -4.98 -23.44 -27.90
N ASP A 664 -4.49 -23.36 -29.15
CA ASP A 664 -3.67 -24.41 -29.76
C ASP A 664 -2.34 -24.60 -29.00
N VAL A 665 -1.86 -25.84 -28.93
CA VAL A 665 -0.67 -26.23 -28.19
C VAL A 665 0.37 -26.84 -29.13
N ASN A 666 1.58 -26.29 -29.14
CA ASN A 666 2.69 -26.76 -29.97
C ASN A 666 3.91 -27.08 -29.10
N ALA A 667 4.49 -28.28 -29.19
CA ALA A 667 5.69 -28.66 -28.45
C ALA A 667 6.63 -29.60 -29.24
N GLU A 668 7.94 -29.54 -28.96
CA GLU A 668 8.91 -30.49 -29.53
C GLU A 668 8.82 -31.89 -28.94
N LYS A 669 8.33 -32.04 -27.70
CA LYS A 669 8.10 -33.34 -27.07
C LYS A 669 6.68 -33.41 -26.57
N PHE A 670 6.46 -33.24 -25.27
CA PHE A 670 5.18 -33.52 -24.64
C PHE A 670 4.21 -32.37 -24.89
N ALA A 671 3.07 -32.65 -25.51
CA ALA A 671 2.03 -31.64 -25.73
C ALA A 671 0.70 -32.16 -25.20
N GLY A 672 0.05 -31.38 -24.35
CA GLY A 672 -1.26 -31.69 -23.80
C GLY A 672 -2.23 -30.55 -24.04
N GLY A 673 -3.44 -30.83 -24.52
CA GLY A 673 -4.43 -29.77 -24.69
C GLY A 673 -4.72 -29.02 -23.39
N LEU A 674 -4.72 -29.71 -22.24
CA LEU A 674 -4.83 -29.11 -20.91
C LEU A 674 -3.49 -29.09 -20.18
N VAL A 675 -2.81 -30.24 -20.06
CA VAL A 675 -1.57 -30.37 -19.28
C VAL A 675 -0.49 -31.10 -20.09
N GLY A 676 0.68 -30.48 -20.26
CA GLY A 676 1.76 -31.10 -21.04
C GLY A 676 2.31 -32.38 -20.39
N ASP A 677 2.67 -32.29 -19.10
CA ASP A 677 3.25 -33.42 -18.37
C ASP A 677 2.80 -33.44 -16.89
N VAL A 678 2.39 -34.62 -16.43
CA VAL A 678 1.90 -34.89 -15.08
C VAL A 678 2.82 -35.89 -14.40
N GLY A 679 3.47 -35.48 -13.31
CA GLY A 679 4.22 -36.40 -12.46
C GLY A 679 3.40 -37.04 -11.33
N SER A 680 2.39 -36.31 -10.82
CA SER A 680 1.37 -36.78 -9.87
C SER A 680 0.33 -35.66 -9.71
N ALA A 681 -0.94 -35.89 -10.02
CA ALA A 681 -1.98 -34.87 -9.85
C ALA A 681 -3.38 -35.46 -9.90
N ARG A 682 -4.38 -34.68 -9.47
CA ARG A 682 -5.81 -34.94 -9.72
C ARG A 682 -6.35 -33.94 -10.73
N ILE A 683 -6.97 -34.39 -11.82
CA ILE A 683 -7.61 -33.51 -12.82
C ILE A 683 -9.08 -33.89 -12.91
N ILE A 684 -10.00 -33.01 -12.55
CA ILE A 684 -11.42 -33.36 -12.38
C ILE A 684 -12.30 -32.30 -13.01
N GLN A 685 -13.30 -32.68 -13.82
CA GLN A 685 -14.23 -31.72 -14.43
C GLN A 685 -13.52 -30.64 -15.28
N CYS A 686 -12.51 -31.06 -16.06
CA CYS A 686 -11.71 -30.18 -16.90
C CYS A 686 -11.84 -30.53 -18.38
N TYR A 687 -11.60 -29.57 -19.27
CA TYR A 687 -11.62 -29.84 -20.71
C TYR A 687 -10.61 -29.04 -21.54
N ALA A 688 -10.27 -29.57 -22.70
CA ALA A 688 -9.42 -28.90 -23.69
C ALA A 688 -10.03 -28.94 -25.10
N ALA A 689 -9.95 -27.82 -25.82
CA ALA A 689 -10.53 -27.69 -27.17
C ALA A 689 -9.53 -27.26 -28.25
N GLY A 690 -8.36 -26.73 -27.89
CA GLY A 690 -7.31 -26.37 -28.86
C GLY A 690 -6.66 -27.59 -29.50
N ASN A 691 -6.15 -27.45 -30.72
CA ASN A 691 -5.41 -28.50 -31.40
C ASN A 691 -4.05 -28.70 -30.75
N VAL A 692 -3.55 -29.94 -30.79
CA VAL A 692 -2.31 -30.34 -30.14
C VAL A 692 -1.33 -30.84 -31.20
N ASN A 693 -0.24 -30.11 -31.40
CA ASN A 693 0.86 -30.49 -32.28
C ASN A 693 2.08 -30.85 -31.43
N SER A 694 2.59 -32.07 -31.56
CA SER A 694 3.71 -32.55 -30.76
C SER A 694 4.77 -33.26 -31.59
N GLY A 695 6.02 -33.23 -31.11
CA GLY A 695 7.04 -34.14 -31.62
C GLY A 695 6.79 -35.57 -31.14
N SER A 696 6.55 -35.80 -29.85
CA SER A 696 6.24 -37.13 -29.31
C SER A 696 5.43 -37.06 -28.01
N MET A 697 4.52 -38.00 -27.73
CA MET A 697 3.63 -37.98 -26.55
C MET A 697 2.67 -36.79 -26.60
N GLY A 698 1.90 -36.72 -27.68
CA GLY A 698 0.81 -35.75 -27.85
C GLY A 698 -0.50 -36.30 -27.32
N GLY A 699 -1.18 -35.54 -26.46
CA GLY A 699 -2.45 -35.91 -25.87
C GLY A 699 -3.48 -34.78 -25.94
N GLY A 700 -4.71 -35.09 -26.36
CA GLY A 700 -5.76 -34.05 -26.45
C GLY A 700 -6.11 -33.41 -25.10
N LEU A 701 -5.92 -34.11 -23.97
CA LEU A 701 -6.00 -33.53 -22.62
C LEU A 701 -4.61 -33.48 -21.97
N VAL A 702 -3.87 -34.60 -21.96
CA VAL A 702 -2.58 -34.72 -21.25
C VAL A 702 -1.51 -35.34 -22.14
N GLY A 703 -0.35 -34.71 -22.29
CA GLY A 703 0.74 -35.28 -23.11
C GLY A 703 1.31 -36.56 -22.49
N ARG A 704 1.96 -36.43 -21.34
CA ARG A 704 2.53 -37.56 -20.57
C ARG A 704 2.02 -37.57 -19.14
N SER A 705 1.82 -38.76 -18.57
CA SER A 705 1.30 -38.91 -17.20
C SER A 705 1.96 -40.02 -16.38
N SER A 706 2.18 -39.72 -15.11
CA SER A 706 2.56 -40.64 -14.03
C SER A 706 1.68 -40.31 -12.82
N PHE A 707 1.07 -41.33 -12.21
CA PHE A 707 0.22 -41.19 -11.01
C PHE A 707 -0.93 -40.17 -11.14
N LEU A 708 -1.48 -40.00 -12.35
CA LEU A 708 -2.64 -39.15 -12.60
C LEU A 708 -3.92 -39.84 -12.13
N THR A 709 -4.76 -39.12 -11.38
CA THR A 709 -6.17 -39.48 -11.19
C THR A 709 -7.04 -38.48 -11.93
N THR A 710 -7.87 -38.95 -12.86
CA THR A 710 -8.75 -38.07 -13.62
C THR A 710 -10.18 -38.61 -13.74
N SER A 711 -11.14 -37.69 -13.70
CA SER A 711 -12.56 -38.00 -13.78
C SER A 711 -13.37 -36.87 -14.41
N GLN A 712 -14.39 -37.19 -15.19
CA GLN A 712 -15.32 -36.21 -15.77
C GLN A 712 -14.61 -35.16 -16.65
N CYS A 713 -13.59 -35.58 -17.41
CA CYS A 713 -12.81 -34.68 -18.25
C CYS A 713 -12.98 -35.01 -19.73
N TYR A 714 -12.74 -34.05 -20.62
CA TYR A 714 -12.84 -34.31 -22.06
C TYR A 714 -11.92 -33.46 -22.95
N SER A 715 -11.61 -33.98 -24.13
CA SER A 715 -10.84 -33.30 -25.17
C SER A 715 -11.55 -33.34 -26.53
N THR A 716 -11.47 -32.24 -27.28
CA THR A 716 -12.13 -32.08 -28.59
C THR A 716 -11.20 -31.64 -29.73
N GLY A 717 -10.05 -31.06 -29.42
CA GLY A 717 -9.07 -30.66 -30.43
C GLY A 717 -8.37 -31.86 -31.09
N ASN A 718 -7.94 -31.69 -32.34
CA ASN A 718 -7.18 -32.70 -33.05
C ASN A 718 -5.77 -32.84 -32.45
N VAL A 719 -5.21 -34.04 -32.56
CA VAL A 719 -3.89 -34.39 -32.02
C VAL A 719 -3.00 -34.87 -33.15
N ASP A 720 -1.99 -34.08 -33.49
CA ASP A 720 -1.01 -34.35 -34.53
C ASP A 720 0.37 -34.60 -33.89
N VAL A 721 0.90 -35.82 -34.04
CA VAL A 721 2.17 -36.25 -33.44
C VAL A 721 3.14 -36.68 -34.54
N ARG A 722 4.33 -36.07 -34.59
CA ARG A 722 5.32 -36.35 -35.65
C ARG A 722 6.02 -37.70 -35.46
N GLU A 723 6.35 -38.05 -34.23
CA GLU A 723 7.01 -39.31 -33.86
C GLU A 723 6.00 -40.27 -33.21
N ASN A 724 6.24 -40.69 -31.96
CA ASN A 724 5.48 -41.77 -31.32
C ASN A 724 4.54 -41.24 -30.23
N TYR A 725 3.57 -42.08 -29.85
CA TYR A 725 2.66 -41.90 -28.72
C TYR A 725 1.64 -40.77 -28.93
N GLY A 726 0.65 -40.99 -29.80
CA GLY A 726 -0.48 -40.08 -29.97
C GLY A 726 -1.74 -40.61 -29.32
N GLY A 727 -2.40 -39.78 -28.51
CA GLY A 727 -3.65 -40.14 -27.83
C GLY A 727 -4.69 -39.03 -27.90
N GLY A 728 -5.93 -39.34 -28.24
CA GLY A 728 -7.00 -38.33 -28.25
C GLY A 728 -7.26 -37.71 -26.87
N PHE A 729 -6.95 -38.44 -25.79
CA PHE A 729 -7.04 -37.98 -24.40
C PHE A 729 -5.67 -37.89 -23.73
N VAL A 730 -4.89 -38.98 -23.73
CA VAL A 730 -3.55 -39.03 -23.11
C VAL A 730 -2.52 -39.62 -24.08
N GLY A 731 -1.38 -38.94 -24.32
CA GLY A 731 -0.34 -39.47 -25.19
C GLY A 731 0.31 -40.75 -24.62
N ASP A 732 0.92 -40.64 -23.43
CA ASP A 732 1.52 -41.77 -22.72
C ASP A 732 1.12 -41.82 -21.23
N ILE A 733 0.68 -42.99 -20.79
CA ILE A 733 0.51 -43.33 -19.38
C ILE A 733 1.72 -44.16 -18.95
N SER A 734 2.71 -43.49 -18.38
CA SER A 734 3.98 -44.11 -18.02
C SER A 734 3.88 -44.96 -16.74
N MET A 735 3.00 -44.61 -15.78
CA MET A 735 2.87 -45.35 -14.53
C MET A 735 1.58 -45.03 -13.75
N ASN A 736 0.87 -46.06 -13.28
CA ASN A 736 -0.11 -45.99 -12.18
C ASN A 736 -1.17 -44.87 -12.28
N CYS A 737 -1.70 -44.62 -13.49
CA CYS A 737 -2.76 -43.64 -13.67
C CYS A 737 -4.14 -44.29 -13.56
N THR A 738 -5.13 -43.55 -13.03
CA THR A 738 -6.54 -43.93 -12.96
C THR A 738 -7.37 -42.90 -13.70
N ILE A 739 -8.00 -43.31 -14.80
CA ILE A 739 -8.83 -42.48 -15.66
C ILE A 739 -10.24 -43.04 -15.64
N ASN A 740 -11.21 -42.21 -15.28
CA ASN A 740 -12.61 -42.64 -15.25
C ASN A 740 -13.55 -41.60 -15.89
N GLN A 741 -14.71 -42.00 -16.38
CA GLN A 741 -15.80 -41.09 -16.79
C GLN A 741 -15.34 -39.94 -17.72
N SER A 742 -14.50 -40.22 -18.71
CA SER A 742 -13.85 -39.20 -19.53
C SER A 742 -13.87 -39.55 -21.03
N TYR A 743 -13.73 -38.58 -21.91
CA TYR A 743 -13.86 -38.85 -23.35
C TYR A 743 -13.00 -37.97 -24.27
N ALA A 744 -12.72 -38.48 -25.47
CA ALA A 744 -12.01 -37.78 -26.53
C ALA A 744 -12.78 -37.84 -27.87
N THR A 745 -12.80 -36.73 -28.60
CA THR A 745 -13.53 -36.64 -29.89
C THR A 745 -12.69 -36.12 -31.05
N GLY A 746 -11.53 -35.50 -30.80
CA GLY A 746 -10.64 -35.03 -31.84
C GLY A 746 -9.94 -36.18 -32.58
N ASN A 747 -9.61 -35.94 -33.85
CA ASN A 747 -8.86 -36.90 -34.64
C ASN A 747 -7.41 -37.00 -34.14
N VAL A 748 -6.81 -38.18 -34.29
CA VAL A 748 -5.44 -38.47 -33.84
C VAL A 748 -4.61 -38.92 -35.03
N ASN A 749 -3.62 -38.13 -35.43
CA ASN A 749 -2.71 -38.43 -36.53
C ASN A 749 -1.28 -38.61 -35.99
N VAL A 750 -0.63 -39.73 -36.31
CA VAL A 750 0.68 -40.09 -35.76
C VAL A 750 1.65 -40.55 -36.86
N GLY A 751 2.76 -39.83 -37.06
CA GLY A 751 3.77 -40.18 -38.06
C GLY A 751 4.66 -41.38 -37.69
N GLY A 752 4.78 -41.69 -36.39
CA GLY A 752 5.50 -42.85 -35.88
C GLY A 752 4.55 -43.95 -35.39
N ASN A 753 4.83 -44.49 -34.20
CA ASN A 753 4.11 -45.63 -33.64
C ASN A 753 3.21 -45.25 -32.47
N TYR A 754 2.31 -46.17 -32.09
CA TYR A 754 1.48 -46.10 -30.88
C TYR A 754 0.45 -44.96 -30.94
N ALA A 755 -0.56 -45.13 -31.80
CA ALA A 755 -1.68 -44.20 -31.93
C ALA A 755 -2.94 -44.78 -31.29
N GLY A 756 -3.60 -44.01 -30.42
CA GLY A 756 -4.85 -44.39 -29.78
C GLY A 756 -5.90 -43.30 -29.84
N GLY A 757 -7.14 -43.63 -30.19
CA GLY A 757 -8.24 -42.65 -30.16
C GLY A 757 -8.48 -42.05 -28.77
N PHE A 758 -8.05 -42.75 -27.71
CA PHE A 758 -8.03 -42.25 -26.33
C PHE A 758 -6.62 -42.17 -25.75
N ALA A 759 -5.84 -43.26 -25.81
CA ALA A 759 -4.51 -43.31 -25.22
C ALA A 759 -3.46 -43.92 -26.17
N GLY A 760 -2.31 -43.27 -26.36
CA GLY A 760 -1.24 -43.82 -27.20
C GLY A 760 -0.62 -45.08 -26.58
N SER A 761 -0.20 -44.99 -25.32
CA SER A 761 0.42 -46.10 -24.57
C SER A 761 -0.03 -46.14 -23.11
N VAL A 762 -0.14 -47.35 -22.55
CA VAL A 762 -0.57 -47.56 -21.15
C VAL A 762 0.33 -48.56 -20.41
N LEU A 763 0.92 -48.12 -19.30
CA LEU A 763 1.70 -48.94 -18.36
C LEU A 763 1.13 -48.84 -16.93
N ASN A 764 0.72 -49.98 -16.38
CA ASN A 764 0.14 -50.12 -15.04
C ASN A 764 -1.02 -49.15 -14.76
N GLY A 765 -1.88 -48.87 -15.76
CA GLY A 765 -2.99 -47.92 -15.64
C GLY A 765 -4.36 -48.59 -15.53
N SER A 766 -5.34 -47.86 -15.00
CA SER A 766 -6.75 -48.24 -14.99
C SER A 766 -7.54 -47.19 -15.78
N ILE A 767 -8.20 -47.60 -16.86
CA ILE A 767 -9.09 -46.74 -17.67
C ILE A 767 -10.49 -47.35 -17.64
N SER A 768 -11.48 -46.61 -17.15
CA SER A 768 -12.85 -47.13 -17.06
C SER A 768 -13.92 -46.13 -17.45
N GLN A 769 -15.07 -46.60 -17.96
CA GLN A 769 -16.21 -45.72 -18.28
C GLN A 769 -15.82 -44.53 -19.17
N CYS A 770 -14.96 -44.76 -20.16
CA CYS A 770 -14.42 -43.73 -21.05
C CYS A 770 -14.72 -44.08 -22.51
N TYR A 771 -14.64 -43.09 -23.41
CA TYR A 771 -14.87 -43.34 -24.83
C TYR A 771 -14.06 -42.44 -25.77
N ALA A 772 -13.86 -42.93 -27.00
CA ALA A 772 -13.22 -42.19 -28.09
C ALA A 772 -14.08 -42.23 -29.37
N THR A 773 -14.16 -41.11 -30.07
CA THR A 773 -14.94 -40.99 -31.32
C THR A 773 -14.17 -40.43 -32.50
N GLY A 774 -13.01 -39.81 -32.27
CA GLY A 774 -12.16 -39.30 -33.34
C GLY A 774 -11.50 -40.40 -34.15
N ASN A 775 -11.24 -40.13 -35.43
CA ASN A 775 -10.52 -41.06 -36.29
C ASN A 775 -9.04 -41.13 -35.86
N VAL A 776 -8.44 -42.29 -36.06
CA VAL A 776 -7.03 -42.56 -35.76
C VAL A 776 -6.31 -42.87 -37.07
N ASP A 777 -5.35 -42.04 -37.43
CA ASP A 777 -4.43 -42.24 -38.56
C ASP A 777 -3.01 -42.45 -38.01
N VAL A 778 -2.33 -43.52 -38.44
CA VAL A 778 -0.96 -43.82 -38.00
C VAL A 778 -0.11 -44.28 -39.17
N GLU A 779 0.99 -43.60 -39.46
CA GLU A 779 1.90 -44.00 -40.55
C GLU A 779 2.73 -45.25 -40.17
N GLY A 780 3.09 -45.38 -38.89
CA GLY A 780 3.84 -46.52 -38.34
C GLY A 780 2.98 -47.66 -37.78
N ASP A 781 3.53 -48.40 -36.82
CA ASP A 781 2.89 -49.58 -36.22
C ASP A 781 2.02 -49.20 -35.00
N TYR A 782 1.13 -50.12 -34.61
CA TYR A 782 0.34 -50.07 -33.37
C TYR A 782 -0.76 -49.00 -33.33
N GLY A 783 -1.67 -49.04 -34.31
CA GLY A 783 -2.89 -48.23 -34.31
C GLY A 783 -4.04 -48.88 -33.55
N GLY A 784 -4.66 -48.15 -32.62
CA GLY A 784 -5.79 -48.61 -31.83
C GLY A 784 -6.93 -47.59 -31.81
N GLY A 785 -8.18 -48.02 -32.04
CA GLY A 785 -9.32 -47.10 -31.98
C GLY A 785 -9.56 -46.50 -30.59
N PHE A 786 -9.06 -47.15 -29.54
CA PHE A 786 -9.01 -46.60 -28.19
C PHE A 786 -7.59 -46.51 -27.63
N VAL A 787 -6.83 -47.61 -27.62
CA VAL A 787 -5.45 -47.63 -27.09
C VAL A 787 -4.45 -48.16 -28.12
N GLY A 788 -3.37 -47.43 -28.38
CA GLY A 788 -2.32 -47.91 -29.28
C GLY A 788 -1.56 -49.11 -28.72
N ASN A 789 -1.03 -49.00 -27.50
CA ASN A 789 -0.25 -50.07 -26.87
C ASN A 789 -0.55 -50.24 -25.38
N ILE A 790 -0.77 -51.49 -24.96
CA ILE A 790 -0.87 -51.89 -23.56
C ILE A 790 0.42 -52.62 -23.19
N LEU A 791 1.20 -52.07 -22.25
CA LEU A 791 2.47 -52.67 -21.85
C LEU A 791 2.27 -53.75 -20.77
N ALA A 792 1.83 -53.36 -19.57
CA ALA A 792 1.70 -54.29 -18.45
C ALA A 792 0.66 -53.88 -17.42
N ASN A 793 0.03 -54.90 -16.81
CA ASN A 793 -0.93 -54.84 -15.71
C ASN A 793 -2.00 -53.73 -15.82
N CYS A 794 -2.50 -53.48 -17.04
CA CYS A 794 -3.52 -52.47 -17.25
C CYS A 794 -4.94 -53.03 -17.07
N THR A 795 -5.86 -52.22 -16.56
CA THR A 795 -7.29 -52.55 -16.50
C THR A 795 -8.05 -51.58 -17.39
N ILE A 796 -8.66 -52.09 -18.46
CA ILE A 796 -9.50 -51.33 -19.38
C ILE A 796 -10.91 -51.90 -19.25
N ASN A 797 -11.88 -51.08 -18.86
CA ASN A 797 -13.20 -51.61 -18.50
C ASN A 797 -14.33 -50.65 -18.85
N LYS A 798 -15.41 -51.13 -19.48
CA LYS A 798 -16.58 -50.28 -19.82
C LYS A 798 -16.22 -49.16 -20.78
N ILE A 799 -15.60 -49.51 -21.91
CA ILE A 799 -15.05 -48.57 -22.89
C ILE A 799 -15.74 -48.71 -24.24
N TYR A 800 -15.83 -47.62 -25.00
CA TYR A 800 -16.16 -47.73 -26.42
C TYR A 800 -15.32 -46.82 -27.34
N ALA A 801 -15.11 -47.30 -28.57
CA ALA A 801 -14.48 -46.55 -29.66
C ALA A 801 -15.33 -46.59 -30.93
N THR A 802 -15.53 -45.45 -31.58
CA THR A 802 -16.36 -45.35 -32.80
C THR A 802 -15.64 -44.76 -34.01
N GLY A 803 -14.49 -44.11 -33.80
CA GLY A 803 -13.70 -43.56 -34.90
C GLY A 803 -13.04 -44.66 -35.73
N ASN A 804 -12.85 -44.37 -37.02
CA ASN A 804 -12.13 -45.26 -37.93
C ASN A 804 -10.65 -45.29 -37.57
N VAL A 805 -10.02 -46.44 -37.76
CA VAL A 805 -8.58 -46.64 -37.55
C VAL A 805 -7.95 -46.96 -38.89
N ASP A 806 -7.16 -46.04 -39.42
CA ASP A 806 -6.35 -46.26 -40.62
C ASP A 806 -4.88 -46.24 -40.24
N ALA A 807 -4.13 -47.22 -40.75
CA ALA A 807 -2.74 -47.40 -40.38
C ALA A 807 -1.89 -47.82 -41.58
N GLY A 808 -0.84 -47.05 -41.86
CA GLY A 808 0.18 -47.37 -42.85
C GLY A 808 1.05 -48.58 -42.47
N GLY A 809 1.20 -48.86 -41.17
CA GLY A 809 2.02 -49.95 -40.64
C GLY A 809 1.24 -51.19 -40.18
N ASN A 810 1.83 -51.92 -39.23
CA ASN A 810 1.37 -53.23 -38.75
C ASN A 810 0.71 -53.13 -37.36
N TYR A 811 0.01 -54.18 -36.97
CA TYR A 811 -0.58 -54.39 -35.64
C TYR A 811 -1.67 -53.38 -35.28
N VAL A 812 -2.80 -53.48 -35.98
CA VAL A 812 -3.86 -52.47 -35.95
C VAL A 812 -5.13 -53.09 -35.40
N GLY A 813 -5.69 -52.49 -34.36
CA GLY A 813 -6.89 -52.99 -33.69
C GLY A 813 -8.00 -51.96 -33.64
N GLY A 814 -9.25 -52.38 -33.84
CA GLY A 814 -10.40 -51.47 -33.68
C GLY A 814 -10.55 -50.91 -32.26
N LEU A 815 -10.02 -51.60 -31.23
CA LEU A 815 -9.94 -51.07 -29.86
C LEU A 815 -8.49 -50.92 -29.39
N VAL A 816 -7.66 -51.94 -29.57
CA VAL A 816 -6.28 -51.98 -29.06
C VAL A 816 -5.29 -52.40 -30.15
N GLY A 817 -4.26 -51.61 -30.41
CA GLY A 817 -3.20 -51.99 -31.36
C GLY A 817 -2.38 -53.18 -30.87
N SER A 818 -1.63 -52.99 -29.79
CA SER A 818 -0.81 -54.03 -29.14
C SER A 818 -1.28 -54.34 -27.72
N TYR A 819 -1.55 -55.63 -27.46
CA TYR A 819 -1.86 -56.15 -26.15
C TYR A 819 -0.64 -56.83 -25.53
N GLY A 820 -0.04 -56.21 -24.52
CA GLY A 820 0.97 -56.82 -23.66
C GLY A 820 0.31 -57.64 -22.56
N LYS A 821 0.12 -57.06 -21.37
CA LYS A 821 -0.50 -57.74 -20.21
C LYS A 821 -1.54 -56.84 -19.53
N GLY A 822 -2.72 -57.37 -19.24
CA GLY A 822 -3.79 -56.60 -18.60
C GLY A 822 -5.12 -57.34 -18.54
N LYS A 823 -6.21 -56.57 -18.44
CA LYS A 823 -7.60 -57.02 -18.51
C LYS A 823 -8.40 -56.01 -19.32
N ILE A 824 -9.14 -56.47 -20.34
CA ILE A 824 -10.09 -55.66 -21.10
C ILE A 824 -11.49 -56.25 -20.86
N THR A 825 -12.42 -55.45 -20.33
CA THR A 825 -13.77 -55.94 -20.06
C THR A 825 -14.89 -55.00 -20.46
N GLU A 826 -16.05 -55.57 -20.81
CA GLU A 826 -17.29 -54.82 -21.06
C GLU A 826 -17.11 -53.69 -22.07
N SER A 827 -16.39 -53.94 -23.17
CA SER A 827 -15.95 -52.89 -24.09
C SER A 827 -16.24 -53.21 -25.56
N TYR A 828 -16.52 -52.20 -26.38
CA TYR A 828 -16.82 -52.41 -27.80
C TYR A 828 -16.17 -51.40 -28.74
N THR A 829 -16.07 -51.76 -30.02
CA THR A 829 -15.58 -50.88 -31.08
C THR A 829 -16.44 -50.99 -32.33
N VAL A 830 -16.61 -49.91 -33.09
CA VAL A 830 -17.51 -49.83 -34.27
C VAL A 830 -16.82 -49.31 -35.53
N GLY A 831 -15.76 -48.51 -35.42
CA GLY A 831 -15.13 -47.87 -36.60
C GLY A 831 -14.47 -48.86 -37.56
N ASP A 832 -14.39 -48.52 -38.85
CA ASP A 832 -13.67 -49.34 -39.82
C ASP A 832 -12.18 -49.42 -39.47
N VAL A 833 -11.54 -50.58 -39.68
CA VAL A 833 -10.13 -50.82 -39.35
C VAL A 833 -9.36 -51.17 -40.62
N SER A 834 -8.32 -50.41 -40.95
CA SER A 834 -7.39 -50.68 -42.05
C SER A 834 -5.93 -50.69 -41.60
N GLY A 835 -5.14 -51.63 -42.13
CA GLY A 835 -3.72 -51.79 -41.79
C GLY A 835 -2.94 -52.65 -42.78
N ASN A 836 -1.67 -52.96 -42.47
CA ASN A 836 -0.84 -53.82 -43.30
C ASN A 836 -0.82 -55.30 -42.84
N ASP A 837 -0.12 -55.61 -41.75
CA ASP A 837 -0.03 -56.95 -41.15
C ASP A 837 -0.58 -56.95 -39.73
N GLY A 838 -1.31 -58.00 -39.31
CA GLY A 838 -1.84 -58.09 -37.94
C GLY A 838 -3.00 -57.13 -37.67
N VAL A 839 -4.04 -57.18 -38.50
CA VAL A 839 -5.21 -56.28 -38.41
C VAL A 839 -6.38 -57.03 -37.78
N GLY A 840 -6.82 -56.59 -36.60
CA GLY A 840 -7.92 -57.21 -35.85
C GLY A 840 -9.08 -56.26 -35.61
N GLY A 841 -10.32 -56.77 -35.66
CA GLY A 841 -11.50 -55.98 -35.30
C GLY A 841 -11.46 -55.43 -33.88
N LEU A 842 -10.85 -56.16 -32.92
CA LEU A 842 -10.64 -55.65 -31.55
C LEU A 842 -9.16 -55.36 -31.25
N ILE A 843 -8.29 -56.37 -31.44
CA ILE A 843 -6.87 -56.34 -31.05
C ILE A 843 -5.98 -56.58 -32.28
N GLY A 844 -4.98 -55.74 -32.52
CA GLY A 844 -4.02 -55.94 -33.59
C GLY A 844 -3.06 -57.11 -33.33
N ILE A 845 -2.30 -57.03 -32.24
CA ILE A 845 -1.34 -58.07 -31.83
C ILE A 845 -1.47 -58.51 -30.37
N TYR A 846 -1.31 -59.82 -30.16
CA TYR A 846 -1.05 -60.46 -28.87
C TYR A 846 0.24 -61.31 -28.96
N PRO A 847 1.40 -60.83 -28.47
CA PRO A 847 2.61 -61.62 -28.44
C PRO A 847 2.50 -62.69 -27.36
N VAL A 848 2.60 -63.96 -27.77
CA VAL A 848 2.55 -65.12 -26.87
C VAL A 848 3.85 -65.20 -26.08
N VAL A 849 3.87 -64.60 -24.88
CA VAL A 849 5.00 -64.67 -23.94
C VAL A 849 4.64 -65.65 -22.81
N ALA A 850 5.57 -66.54 -22.45
CA ALA A 850 5.34 -67.56 -21.41
C ALA A 850 4.89 -66.93 -20.08
N GLY A 851 3.71 -67.32 -19.59
CA GLY A 851 3.11 -66.80 -18.34
C GLY A 851 2.16 -65.60 -18.52
N ASN A 852 1.95 -65.13 -19.75
CA ASN A 852 0.96 -64.11 -20.07
C ASN A 852 -0.36 -64.77 -20.49
N GLN A 853 -1.48 -64.38 -19.87
CA GLN A 853 -2.82 -64.84 -20.26
C GLN A 853 -3.61 -63.65 -20.81
N LEU A 854 -4.20 -63.84 -22.00
CA LEU A 854 -5.15 -62.89 -22.57
C LEU A 854 -6.41 -62.87 -21.69
N SER A 855 -6.79 -61.70 -21.20
CA SER A 855 -7.94 -61.50 -20.30
C SER A 855 -8.88 -60.49 -20.92
N VAL A 856 -9.65 -60.95 -21.91
CA VAL A 856 -10.64 -60.16 -22.65
C VAL A 856 -12.00 -60.79 -22.40
N VAL A 857 -12.90 -60.07 -21.72
CA VAL A 857 -14.20 -60.62 -21.27
C VAL A 857 -15.33 -59.62 -21.55
N ASN A 858 -16.43 -60.08 -22.12
CA ASN A 858 -17.60 -59.28 -22.49
C ASN A 858 -17.22 -58.14 -23.45
N CYS A 859 -16.49 -58.45 -24.52
CA CYS A 859 -16.04 -57.45 -25.47
C CYS A 859 -16.55 -57.71 -26.89
N SER A 860 -16.86 -56.66 -27.62
CA SER A 860 -17.53 -56.73 -28.93
C SER A 860 -16.77 -55.99 -30.02
N ALA A 861 -16.40 -56.68 -31.11
CA ALA A 861 -15.89 -56.08 -32.33
C ALA A 861 -17.05 -55.88 -33.32
N LEU A 862 -17.54 -54.64 -33.43
CA LEU A 862 -18.75 -54.29 -34.20
C LEU A 862 -18.42 -53.52 -35.48
N ASN A 863 -17.17 -53.60 -35.92
CA ASN A 863 -16.66 -52.91 -37.10
C ASN A 863 -17.37 -53.38 -38.36
N GLU A 864 -17.67 -52.47 -39.29
CA GLU A 864 -18.25 -52.87 -40.56
C GLU A 864 -17.20 -53.57 -41.45
N LYS A 865 -15.97 -53.03 -41.46
CA LYS A 865 -14.86 -53.55 -42.25
C LYS A 865 -13.58 -53.67 -41.44
N VAL A 866 -12.86 -54.75 -41.69
CA VAL A 866 -11.49 -54.99 -41.22
C VAL A 866 -10.62 -55.38 -42.42
N THR A 867 -9.69 -54.51 -42.80
CA THR A 867 -8.93 -54.62 -44.05
C THR A 867 -7.42 -54.65 -43.79
N GLY A 868 -6.74 -55.66 -44.32
CA GLY A 868 -5.28 -55.71 -44.31
C GLY A 868 -4.68 -56.62 -45.39
N LYS A 869 -3.36 -56.76 -45.41
CA LYS A 869 -2.65 -57.64 -46.36
C LYS A 869 -2.49 -59.05 -45.78
N THR A 870 -1.95 -59.16 -44.57
CA THR A 870 -1.68 -60.45 -43.89
C THR A 870 -2.14 -60.43 -42.43
N ASN A 871 -2.42 -61.62 -41.87
CA ASN A 871 -2.87 -61.81 -40.50
C ASN A 871 -4.07 -60.91 -40.13
N VAL A 872 -5.15 -61.00 -40.92
CA VAL A 872 -6.39 -60.23 -40.72
C VAL A 872 -7.45 -61.10 -40.05
N SER A 873 -8.10 -60.61 -39.00
CA SER A 873 -9.15 -61.36 -38.27
C SER A 873 -10.25 -60.43 -37.78
N ARG A 874 -11.43 -60.99 -37.53
CA ARG A 874 -12.55 -60.27 -36.91
C ARG A 874 -12.26 -59.81 -35.48
N PHE A 875 -11.25 -60.39 -34.81
CA PHE A 875 -10.98 -60.09 -33.40
C PHE A 875 -9.50 -59.84 -33.12
N ILE A 876 -8.61 -60.82 -33.34
CA ILE A 876 -7.16 -60.70 -33.09
C ILE A 876 -6.38 -60.93 -34.39
N GLY A 877 -5.71 -59.90 -34.90
CA GLY A 877 -4.94 -60.00 -36.14
C GLY A 877 -3.78 -61.01 -36.05
N PHE A 878 -2.83 -60.76 -35.15
CA PHE A 878 -1.62 -61.57 -34.94
C PHE A 878 -1.51 -62.08 -33.49
N GLY A 879 -1.58 -63.40 -33.27
CA GLY A 879 -1.47 -64.02 -31.93
C GLY A 879 -1.98 -65.46 -31.91
N ASP A 880 -1.94 -66.12 -30.75
CA ASP A 880 -2.54 -67.46 -30.56
C ASP A 880 -4.05 -67.36 -30.29
N PRO A 881 -4.93 -67.81 -31.22
CA PRO A 881 -6.38 -67.73 -31.07
C PRO A 881 -6.93 -68.58 -29.92
N ALA A 882 -6.18 -69.60 -29.46
CA ALA A 882 -6.59 -70.45 -28.33
C ALA A 882 -6.53 -69.71 -26.98
N ALA A 883 -5.95 -68.51 -26.94
CA ALA A 883 -5.89 -67.68 -25.74
C ALA A 883 -7.24 -67.04 -25.36
N LEU A 884 -8.25 -67.08 -26.24
CA LEU A 884 -9.60 -66.57 -25.98
C LEU A 884 -10.47 -67.60 -25.25
N THR A 885 -11.07 -67.20 -24.12
CA THR A 885 -12.06 -68.02 -23.40
C THR A 885 -13.43 -67.91 -24.08
N LYS A 886 -14.05 -69.06 -24.37
CA LYS A 886 -15.16 -69.26 -25.32
C LYS A 886 -16.46 -68.49 -25.05
N ASP A 887 -16.68 -67.94 -23.86
CA ASP A 887 -18.02 -67.57 -23.42
C ASP A 887 -18.23 -66.06 -23.16
N SER A 888 -17.49 -65.17 -23.84
CA SER A 888 -17.62 -63.72 -23.55
C SER A 888 -17.15 -62.73 -24.63
N VAL A 889 -16.88 -63.15 -25.87
CA VAL A 889 -16.41 -62.23 -26.93
C VAL A 889 -17.28 -62.32 -28.18
N TYR A 890 -17.64 -61.16 -28.72
CA TYR A 890 -18.63 -61.03 -29.79
C TYR A 890 -18.06 -60.31 -31.02
N ALA A 891 -18.46 -60.71 -32.22
CA ALA A 891 -18.14 -59.98 -33.45
C ALA A 891 -19.37 -59.82 -34.35
N TRP A 892 -19.45 -58.70 -35.06
CA TRP A 892 -20.56 -58.43 -35.94
C TRP A 892 -20.65 -59.45 -37.08
N LYS A 893 -21.82 -60.07 -37.22
CA LYS A 893 -22.06 -61.15 -38.19
C LYS A 893 -21.83 -60.74 -39.65
N LYS A 894 -22.01 -59.45 -39.97
CA LYS A 894 -21.84 -58.90 -41.32
C LYS A 894 -20.48 -58.22 -41.55
N MET A 895 -19.54 -58.37 -40.62
CA MET A 895 -18.20 -57.78 -40.73
C MET A 895 -17.50 -58.28 -42.00
N ILE A 896 -17.02 -57.34 -42.82
CA ILE A 896 -16.27 -57.63 -44.04
C ILE A 896 -14.79 -57.69 -43.70
N VAL A 897 -14.20 -58.88 -43.76
CA VAL A 897 -12.76 -59.08 -43.55
C VAL A 897 -12.05 -59.24 -44.89
N THR A 898 -11.10 -58.36 -45.19
CA THR A 898 -10.36 -58.35 -46.46
C THR A 898 -8.86 -58.53 -46.22
N GLY A 899 -8.24 -59.55 -46.81
CA GLY A 899 -6.80 -59.85 -46.68
C GLY A 899 -6.49 -61.34 -46.57
N THR A 900 -5.27 -61.69 -46.16
CA THR A 900 -4.95 -63.07 -45.75
C THR A 900 -5.49 -63.30 -44.34
N ILE A 901 -6.60 -64.03 -44.26
CA ILE A 901 -7.36 -64.26 -43.03
C ILE A 901 -6.59 -65.21 -42.10
N ASN A 902 -6.42 -64.80 -40.84
CA ASN A 902 -5.94 -65.66 -39.75
C ASN A 902 -7.15 -66.33 -39.08
N THR A 903 -6.95 -67.50 -38.43
CA THR A 903 -8.07 -68.33 -37.98
C THR A 903 -8.88 -67.67 -36.85
N ASP A 904 -10.18 -67.46 -37.08
CA ASP A 904 -11.15 -67.06 -36.06
C ASP A 904 -11.60 -68.29 -35.24
N PHE A 905 -11.30 -68.33 -33.95
CA PHE A 905 -11.75 -69.39 -33.03
C PHE A 905 -12.49 -68.78 -31.83
N ASN A 906 -13.57 -69.43 -31.37
CA ASN A 906 -14.28 -69.07 -30.12
C ASN A 906 -14.90 -67.65 -30.06
N ILE A 907 -15.34 -67.12 -31.20
CA ILE A 907 -16.04 -65.82 -31.29
C ILE A 907 -17.53 -66.06 -31.54
N GLU A 908 -18.41 -65.43 -30.75
CA GLU A 908 -19.85 -65.45 -30.99
C GLU A 908 -20.25 -64.38 -32.01
N ASP A 909 -21.00 -64.78 -33.04
CA ASP A 909 -21.60 -63.82 -33.97
C ASP A 909 -22.74 -63.06 -33.27
N VAL A 910 -22.78 -61.74 -33.49
CA VAL A 910 -23.89 -60.88 -33.07
C VAL A 910 -24.51 -60.16 -34.28
N THR A 911 -25.83 -60.24 -34.39
CA THR A 911 -26.67 -59.50 -35.36
C THR A 911 -27.03 -58.11 -34.83
N SER A 912 -27.42 -57.16 -35.67
CA SER A 912 -27.78 -55.80 -35.23
C SER A 912 -28.85 -55.75 -34.11
N GLU A 913 -29.71 -56.77 -34.03
CA GLU A 913 -30.71 -56.96 -32.97
C GLU A 913 -30.06 -57.49 -31.68
N GLU A 914 -29.17 -58.49 -31.77
CA GLU A 914 -28.41 -59.04 -30.64
C GLU A 914 -27.31 -58.10 -30.13
N VAL A 915 -26.79 -57.18 -30.95
CA VAL A 915 -25.79 -56.20 -30.48
C VAL A 915 -26.43 -55.28 -29.44
N TRP A 916 -27.72 -54.91 -29.60
CA TRP A 916 -28.46 -54.09 -28.63
C TRP A 916 -29.16 -54.92 -27.54
N GLU A 917 -29.45 -56.21 -27.77
CA GLU A 917 -30.04 -57.12 -26.77
C GLU A 917 -29.01 -57.87 -25.89
N LYS A 918 -27.79 -58.13 -26.38
CA LYS A 918 -26.63 -58.66 -25.64
C LYS A 918 -25.69 -57.56 -25.13
N ASP A 919 -26.07 -56.29 -25.28
CA ASP A 919 -25.64 -55.25 -24.35
C ASP A 919 -25.98 -55.79 -22.93
N PRO A 920 -25.04 -55.92 -21.98
CA PRO A 920 -25.29 -56.60 -20.71
C PRO A 920 -26.25 -55.77 -19.85
N GLY A 921 -27.55 -55.88 -20.15
CA GLY A 921 -28.54 -54.87 -19.82
C GLY A 921 -29.92 -55.46 -19.59
N THR A 922 -30.04 -56.48 -18.73
CA THR A 922 -31.33 -56.78 -18.09
C THR A 922 -31.31 -56.80 -16.57
N ASP A 923 -30.16 -56.60 -15.91
CA ASP A 923 -30.10 -56.34 -14.47
C ASP A 923 -29.00 -55.30 -14.15
N GLY A 924 -29.25 -54.01 -14.41
CA GLY A 924 -28.48 -52.93 -13.75
C GLY A 924 -27.95 -51.72 -14.55
N TRP A 925 -28.46 -51.39 -15.73
CA TRP A 925 -28.13 -50.13 -16.41
C TRP A 925 -29.40 -49.38 -16.85
N SER A 926 -29.83 -48.36 -16.10
CA SER A 926 -31.00 -47.54 -16.42
C SER A 926 -30.58 -46.13 -16.87
N TRP A 927 -30.02 -45.97 -18.07
CA TRP A 927 -29.62 -44.66 -18.61
C TRP A 927 -30.27 -44.28 -19.95
N PHE A 928 -31.20 -45.08 -20.45
CA PHE A 928 -31.95 -44.77 -21.67
C PHE A 928 -33.46 -44.71 -21.39
N SER A 929 -33.97 -43.53 -21.02
CA SER A 929 -35.34 -43.12 -21.38
C SER A 929 -35.37 -41.62 -21.67
N ALA A 930 -36.02 -41.29 -22.79
CA ALA A 930 -36.11 -39.95 -23.35
C ALA A 930 -36.89 -38.98 -22.46
N ALA A 931 -36.52 -37.69 -22.53
CA ALA A 931 -37.10 -36.49 -21.91
C ALA A 931 -36.53 -36.06 -20.53
N GLY A 932 -35.60 -35.09 -20.54
CA GLY A 932 -35.24 -34.31 -19.36
C GLY A 932 -33.94 -33.51 -19.50
N SER A 933 -34.04 -32.20 -19.70
CA SER A 933 -32.95 -31.21 -19.71
C SER A 933 -32.26 -31.05 -18.33
N TRP A 934 -30.93 -30.98 -18.26
CA TRP A 934 -30.19 -30.68 -17.03
C TRP A 934 -30.20 -29.17 -16.71
N LYS A 935 -30.46 -28.83 -15.44
CA LYS A 935 -30.23 -27.52 -14.81
C LYS A 935 -29.29 -27.71 -13.61
N PRO A 936 -28.36 -26.79 -13.31
CA PRO A 936 -27.45 -26.88 -12.17
C PRO A 936 -28.13 -26.40 -10.87
N ASN A 937 -28.06 -27.17 -9.78
CA ASN A 937 -27.68 -26.72 -8.42
C ASN A 937 -27.97 -27.74 -7.30
N ASP A 938 -27.23 -27.56 -6.20
CA ASP A 938 -27.33 -28.08 -4.81
C ASP A 938 -26.53 -29.32 -4.40
N TYR A 939 -25.36 -29.03 -3.79
CA TYR A 939 -24.58 -29.91 -2.92
C TYR A 939 -24.71 -29.46 -1.46
N SER A 940 -25.11 -30.35 -0.56
CA SER A 940 -24.71 -30.29 0.84
C SER A 940 -24.47 -31.69 1.40
N ASN A 941 -23.32 -31.85 2.08
CA ASN A 941 -22.84 -32.97 2.91
C ASN A 941 -21.89 -34.03 2.27
N PRO A 942 -20.61 -34.12 2.72
CA PRO A 942 -19.65 -35.16 2.35
C PRO A 942 -19.72 -36.37 3.31
N LEU A 943 -19.42 -37.57 2.80
CA LEU A 943 -19.28 -38.86 3.52
C LEU A 943 -20.58 -39.65 3.80
N SER A 944 -21.08 -40.35 2.78
CA SER A 944 -21.44 -41.77 2.92
C SER A 944 -21.40 -42.45 1.56
N TYR A 945 -20.76 -43.61 1.52
CA TYR A 945 -20.91 -44.58 0.44
C TYR A 945 -22.40 -44.97 0.37
N ASP A 946 -23.10 -44.66 -0.72
CA ASP A 946 -24.09 -45.59 -1.28
C ASP A 946 -24.34 -45.33 -2.76
N TYR A 947 -24.47 -46.43 -3.50
CA TYR A 947 -24.71 -46.53 -4.92
C TYR A 947 -25.99 -45.78 -5.35
N ARG A 948 -25.90 -44.91 -6.37
CA ARG A 948 -26.81 -44.86 -7.54
C ARG A 948 -26.45 -43.71 -8.51
N ILE A 949 -26.47 -44.03 -9.79
CA ILE A 949 -26.00 -43.21 -10.92
C ILE A 949 -27.19 -42.82 -11.82
N PRO A 950 -27.21 -41.62 -12.43
CA PRO A 950 -27.89 -41.40 -13.71
C PRO A 950 -26.94 -40.82 -14.80
N VAL A 951 -26.99 -41.36 -16.02
CA VAL A 951 -26.46 -40.76 -17.28
C VAL A 951 -27.64 -40.28 -18.12
N LEU A 952 -27.42 -39.16 -18.82
CA LEU A 952 -28.24 -38.65 -19.92
C LEU A 952 -27.43 -38.69 -21.23
N SER A 953 -28.14 -39.03 -22.30
CA SER A 953 -27.75 -39.20 -23.70
C SER A 953 -27.06 -38.00 -24.35
N TRP A 954 -25.99 -38.25 -25.11
CA TRP A 954 -25.46 -37.33 -26.13
C TRP A 954 -25.12 -38.11 -27.40
N GLN A 955 -25.98 -38.02 -28.41
CA GLN A 955 -25.62 -37.99 -29.85
C GLN A 955 -26.90 -37.95 -30.68
N THR A 956 -27.28 -36.76 -31.15
CA THR A 956 -27.93 -36.48 -32.45
C THR A 956 -28.19 -34.98 -32.54
N ALA A 957 -27.23 -34.24 -33.10
CA ALA A 957 -27.44 -33.02 -33.88
C ALA A 957 -26.08 -32.44 -34.27
N VAL A 958 -25.50 -32.97 -35.36
CA VAL A 958 -24.66 -32.15 -36.23
C VAL A 958 -25.25 -32.32 -37.62
N LEU A 959 -25.87 -31.26 -38.13
CA LEU A 959 -25.51 -30.62 -39.41
C LEU A 959 -26.51 -29.49 -39.76
N GLU A 960 -25.88 -28.37 -40.11
CA GLU A 960 -26.31 -27.30 -41.02
C GLU A 960 -27.16 -26.10 -40.54
N GLU A 961 -26.68 -24.96 -41.05
CA GLU A 961 -27.19 -23.59 -41.11
C GLU A 961 -26.76 -22.55 -40.04
N ASP A 962 -26.12 -21.53 -40.62
CA ASP A 962 -25.89 -20.16 -40.17
C ASP A 962 -24.65 -19.81 -39.33
N ALA A 963 -23.54 -19.82 -40.07
CA ALA A 963 -22.58 -18.72 -40.09
C ALA A 963 -23.25 -17.34 -40.32
N SER A 964 -23.83 -16.73 -39.28
CA SER A 964 -23.88 -15.27 -39.16
C SER A 964 -24.18 -14.85 -37.73
N HIS A 965 -23.12 -14.46 -37.00
CA HIS A 965 -23.05 -13.24 -36.19
C HIS A 965 -21.83 -13.28 -35.27
N LEU A 966 -20.69 -13.00 -35.88
CA LEU A 966 -19.66 -12.19 -35.23
C LEU A 966 -20.26 -10.82 -34.89
N ARG A 967 -20.30 -10.44 -33.60
CA ARG A 967 -19.63 -9.23 -33.05
C ARG A 967 -20.08 -8.90 -31.62
N PRO A 968 -19.21 -8.24 -30.83
CA PRO A 968 -19.31 -8.13 -29.37
C PRO A 968 -20.29 -7.03 -28.96
N LYS A 969 -20.87 -7.16 -27.76
CA LYS A 969 -21.45 -6.02 -27.04
C LYS A 969 -20.91 -5.94 -25.62
N SER A 970 -20.25 -4.82 -25.40
CA SER A 970 -19.79 -4.22 -24.16
C SER A 970 -20.91 -3.93 -23.16
N ALA A 971 -20.49 -3.89 -21.89
CA ALA A 971 -20.86 -2.96 -20.83
C ALA A 971 -22.35 -2.73 -20.44
N ASP A 972 -22.49 -2.72 -19.10
CA ASP A 972 -23.43 -1.99 -18.26
C ASP A 972 -24.81 -2.58 -17.88
N GLU A 973 -24.85 -2.85 -16.57
CA GLU A 973 -25.86 -2.43 -15.59
C GLU A 973 -27.22 -3.14 -15.43
N ASN A 974 -27.47 -3.41 -14.13
CA ASN A 974 -28.76 -3.45 -13.43
C ASN A 974 -29.61 -4.75 -13.42
N ASN A 975 -29.35 -5.51 -12.35
CA ASN A 975 -30.28 -5.77 -11.24
C ASN A 975 -31.40 -6.84 -11.33
N THR A 976 -31.47 -7.60 -10.23
CA THR A 976 -32.57 -8.40 -9.63
C THR A 976 -33.06 -9.68 -10.33
N THR A 977 -32.83 -10.85 -9.70
CA THR A 977 -33.77 -11.51 -8.75
C THR A 977 -33.35 -12.96 -8.41
N GLY A 978 -33.27 -13.27 -7.10
CA GLY A 978 -33.86 -14.47 -6.50
C GLY A 978 -33.16 -15.84 -6.56
N GLY A 979 -32.49 -16.20 -5.45
CA GLY A 979 -32.98 -17.33 -4.61
C GLY A 979 -32.20 -18.65 -4.59
N GLY A 980 -31.81 -19.06 -3.36
CA GLY A 980 -31.67 -20.46 -2.94
C GLY A 980 -30.25 -20.87 -2.54
N GLY A 981 -30.01 -21.12 -1.25
CA GLY A 981 -28.73 -21.63 -0.75
C GLY A 981 -28.88 -22.91 0.07
N THR A 982 -27.76 -23.53 0.44
CA THR A 982 -27.60 -24.27 1.71
C THR A 982 -26.11 -24.35 2.07
N GLY A 983 -25.76 -23.91 3.28
CA GLY A 983 -24.43 -24.08 3.87
C GLY A 983 -24.46 -25.23 4.87
N ASN A 984 -23.50 -26.15 4.78
CA ASN A 984 -23.20 -27.11 5.83
C ASN A 984 -21.72 -27.00 6.22
N ALA A 985 -21.49 -26.64 7.48
CA ALA A 985 -20.20 -26.62 8.14
C ALA A 985 -19.79 -28.05 8.53
N THR A 986 -18.51 -28.39 8.41
CA THR A 986 -17.94 -29.59 9.03
C THR A 986 -16.62 -29.26 9.70
N ILE A 987 -16.55 -29.72 10.94
CA ILE A 987 -15.52 -29.60 11.97
C ILE A 987 -14.23 -30.32 11.55
N LEU A 988 -13.07 -29.75 11.88
CA LEU A 988 -11.79 -30.47 11.95
C LEU A 988 -11.23 -30.42 13.38
N PRO A 989 -10.51 -31.46 13.85
CA PRO A 989 -10.18 -31.64 15.26
C PRO A 989 -8.84 -31.03 15.68
N ASN A 990 -8.81 -30.67 16.95
CA ASN A 990 -7.69 -30.24 17.79
C ASN A 990 -6.36 -30.96 17.53
N ASN A 991 -5.27 -30.19 17.56
CA ASN A 991 -4.04 -30.66 18.18
C ASN A 991 -3.34 -29.56 18.99
N THR A 992 -3.39 -29.77 20.32
CA THR A 992 -2.49 -29.37 21.40
C THR A 992 -1.53 -28.18 21.22
N ALA A 993 -1.73 -27.13 22.04
CA ALA A 993 -0.68 -26.23 22.48
C ALA A 993 -0.72 -26.08 24.01
N ALA A 994 0.48 -26.03 24.58
CA ALA A 994 0.82 -26.09 25.98
C ALA A 994 0.29 -24.91 26.81
N GLY A 995 0.09 -25.18 28.10
CA GLY A 995 -0.40 -24.23 29.08
C GLY A 995 0.52 -23.05 29.34
N PHE A 996 -0.10 -21.92 29.62
CA PHE A 996 0.43 -20.84 30.43
C PHE A 996 -0.65 -20.41 31.42
N GLU A 997 -0.37 -20.55 32.71
CA GLU A 997 -1.10 -19.87 33.77
C GLU A 997 -0.67 -18.40 33.79
N SER A 998 -1.63 -17.48 33.74
CA SER A 998 -1.48 -16.17 34.38
C SER A 998 -2.86 -15.64 34.78
N SER A 999 -3.12 -15.67 36.08
CA SER A 999 -4.26 -15.05 36.73
C SER A 999 -4.20 -13.52 36.62
N GLY A 1000 -5.14 -12.94 35.88
CA GLY A 1000 -5.41 -11.51 35.84
C GLY A 1000 -6.65 -11.26 34.98
N SER A 1001 -7.80 -11.03 35.60
CA SER A 1001 -9.11 -10.87 34.94
C SER A 1001 -9.10 -9.80 33.85
N SER A 1002 -9.01 -10.20 32.58
CA SER A 1002 -9.22 -9.35 31.40
C SER A 1002 -10.68 -9.43 30.94
N GLY A 1003 -11.28 -8.30 30.60
CA GLY A 1003 -12.67 -8.25 30.12
C GLY A 1003 -12.78 -8.58 28.63
N ALA A 1004 -13.90 -9.19 28.24
CA ALA A 1004 -14.25 -9.50 26.85
C ALA A 1004 -15.26 -8.44 26.33
N THR A 1005 -15.13 -7.94 25.09
CA THR A 1005 -16.03 -6.91 24.53
C THR A 1005 -17.04 -7.48 23.52
N LEU A 1006 -18.33 -7.49 23.86
CA LEU A 1006 -19.41 -7.94 22.99
C LEU A 1006 -20.10 -6.77 22.29
N THR A 1007 -20.41 -6.90 21.00
CA THR A 1007 -21.29 -5.97 20.27
C THR A 1007 -22.48 -6.75 19.74
N LEU A 1008 -23.70 -6.25 19.96
CA LEU A 1008 -24.93 -6.85 19.44
C LEU A 1008 -25.34 -6.17 18.15
N GLU A 1009 -25.71 -6.95 17.14
CA GLU A 1009 -26.22 -6.43 15.87
C GLU A 1009 -27.68 -6.87 15.64
N LYS A 1010 -28.57 -5.90 15.41
CA LYS A 1010 -29.98 -6.13 15.10
C LYS A 1010 -30.28 -5.77 13.65
N VAL A 1011 -30.76 -6.77 12.89
CA VAL A 1011 -31.11 -6.62 11.47
C VAL A 1011 -32.50 -7.17 11.17
N ASP A 1012 -33.09 -6.69 10.07
CA ASP A 1012 -34.24 -7.34 9.46
C ASP A 1012 -33.81 -8.70 8.87
N GLY A 1013 -34.59 -9.74 9.12
CA GLY A 1013 -34.27 -11.12 8.78
C GLY A 1013 -34.63 -11.47 7.34
N ALA A 1014 -35.50 -10.70 6.69
CA ALA A 1014 -35.74 -10.79 5.25
C ALA A 1014 -34.73 -9.93 4.45
N ASN A 1015 -34.15 -8.90 5.07
CA ASN A 1015 -33.11 -8.06 4.48
C ASN A 1015 -32.04 -7.66 5.51
N THR A 1016 -30.96 -8.43 5.60
CA THR A 1016 -29.87 -8.23 6.57
C THR A 1016 -29.09 -6.91 6.40
N SER A 1017 -29.28 -6.20 5.28
CA SER A 1017 -28.76 -4.85 5.05
C SER A 1017 -29.60 -3.76 5.74
N LYS A 1018 -30.85 -4.05 6.12
CA LYS A 1018 -31.72 -3.13 6.87
C LYS A 1018 -31.45 -3.27 8.37
N LYS A 1019 -30.79 -2.26 8.93
CA LYS A 1019 -30.39 -2.19 10.35
C LYS A 1019 -31.51 -1.63 11.21
N LEU A 1020 -31.71 -2.19 12.41
CA LEU A 1020 -32.86 -1.86 13.26
C LEU A 1020 -32.43 -1.34 14.64
N THR A 1021 -33.17 -0.36 15.17
CA THR A 1021 -32.98 0.19 16.52
C THR A 1021 -33.84 -0.55 17.54
N ALA A 1022 -33.20 -1.22 18.48
CA ALA A 1022 -33.81 -1.99 19.56
C ALA A 1022 -33.08 -1.70 20.88
N THR A 1023 -33.69 -2.09 22.00
CA THR A 1023 -33.16 -1.88 23.34
C THR A 1023 -33.03 -3.19 24.10
N PHE A 1024 -31.90 -3.39 24.76
CA PHE A 1024 -31.55 -4.62 25.44
C PHE A 1024 -31.15 -4.40 26.90
N GLU A 1025 -31.51 -5.37 27.74
CA GLU A 1025 -31.01 -5.53 29.10
C GLU A 1025 -30.23 -6.85 29.19
N ILE A 1026 -29.12 -6.85 29.91
CA ILE A 1026 -28.28 -8.03 30.09
C ILE A 1026 -28.29 -8.40 31.56
N CYS A 1027 -28.69 -9.63 31.87
CA CYS A 1027 -28.67 -10.18 33.21
C CYS A 1027 -27.54 -11.20 33.36
N ASP A 1028 -26.94 -11.26 34.54
CA ASP A 1028 -25.98 -12.30 34.92
C ASP A 1028 -26.67 -13.67 35.13
N ALA A 1029 -25.87 -14.70 35.44
CA ALA A 1029 -26.37 -16.06 35.69
C ALA A 1029 -27.34 -16.18 36.89
N THR A 1030 -27.40 -15.17 37.77
CA THR A 1030 -28.32 -15.11 38.91
C THR A 1030 -29.63 -14.36 38.60
N GLY A 1031 -29.76 -13.84 37.37
CA GLY A 1031 -30.94 -13.10 36.91
C GLY A 1031 -30.92 -11.62 37.28
N ASN A 1032 -29.84 -11.12 37.89
CA ASN A 1032 -29.68 -9.70 38.20
C ASN A 1032 -29.14 -8.96 36.97
N SER A 1033 -29.64 -7.74 36.73
CA SER A 1033 -29.12 -6.86 35.68
C SER A 1033 -27.62 -6.66 35.89
N PHE A 1034 -26.82 -7.05 34.90
CA PHE A 1034 -25.35 -7.00 34.95
C PHE A 1034 -24.84 -5.57 35.18
N ASN A 1035 -25.60 -4.58 34.72
CA ASN A 1035 -25.41 -3.19 35.09
C ASN A 1035 -26.78 -2.49 35.16
N PRO A 1036 -27.39 -2.36 36.36
CA PRO A 1036 -28.77 -1.88 36.51
C PRO A 1036 -28.99 -0.41 36.13
N LYS A 1037 -27.93 0.32 35.73
CA LYS A 1037 -28.00 1.69 35.23
C LYS A 1037 -27.78 1.82 33.72
N MET A 1038 -27.43 0.73 33.02
CA MET A 1038 -27.11 0.76 31.59
C MET A 1038 -28.17 0.00 30.79
N VAL A 1039 -28.69 0.68 29.79
CA VAL A 1039 -29.64 0.15 28.82
C VAL A 1039 -28.93 0.18 27.45
N TYR A 1040 -28.77 -0.98 26.82
CA TYR A 1040 -27.99 -1.09 25.59
C TYR A 1040 -28.88 -0.88 24.38
N MET A 1041 -28.66 0.19 23.62
CA MET A 1041 -29.46 0.53 22.44
C MET A 1041 -28.63 0.30 21.17
N THR A 1042 -29.23 -0.32 20.15
CA THR A 1042 -28.61 -0.33 18.82
C THR A 1042 -28.78 1.02 18.14
N ASN A 1043 -27.69 1.54 17.58
CA ASN A 1043 -27.69 2.80 16.84
C ASN A 1043 -28.35 2.65 15.45
N GLN A 1044 -28.33 3.70 14.62
CA GLN A 1044 -28.91 3.67 13.26
C GLN A 1044 -28.21 2.69 12.31
N SER A 1045 -27.00 2.22 12.65
CA SER A 1045 -26.29 1.15 11.95
C SER A 1045 -26.57 -0.25 12.50
N GLY A 1046 -27.50 -0.38 13.46
CA GLY A 1046 -27.96 -1.66 14.00
C GLY A 1046 -27.06 -2.26 15.09
N HIS A 1047 -26.02 -1.55 15.53
CA HIS A 1047 -25.04 -2.04 16.50
C HIS A 1047 -25.17 -1.36 17.86
N THR A 1048 -24.98 -2.10 18.96
CA THR A 1048 -24.81 -1.51 20.29
C THR A 1048 -23.41 -0.91 20.48
N GLU A 1049 -23.23 -0.08 21.51
CA GLU A 1049 -21.88 0.17 22.04
C GLU A 1049 -21.24 -1.13 22.57
N GLN A 1050 -19.91 -1.12 22.75
CA GLN A 1050 -19.17 -2.27 23.27
C GLN A 1050 -19.59 -2.61 24.70
N ILE A 1051 -19.96 -3.86 24.90
CA ILE A 1051 -20.44 -4.40 26.17
C ILE A 1051 -19.32 -5.18 26.83
N PHE A 1052 -18.85 -4.73 27.99
CA PHE A 1052 -17.76 -5.37 28.72
C PHE A 1052 -18.30 -6.50 29.58
N LEU A 1053 -17.99 -7.74 29.23
CA LEU A 1053 -18.46 -8.94 29.91
C LEU A 1053 -17.27 -9.74 30.48
N THR A 1054 -17.52 -10.46 31.57
CA THR A 1054 -16.53 -11.32 32.21
C THR A 1054 -16.50 -12.68 31.50
N HIS A 1055 -15.33 -13.13 31.04
CA HIS A 1055 -15.17 -14.48 30.49
C HIS A 1055 -15.45 -15.56 31.56
N GLY A 1056 -15.84 -16.76 31.15
CA GLY A 1056 -16.21 -17.85 32.05
C GLY A 1056 -17.59 -17.69 32.72
N THR A 1057 -18.40 -16.72 32.28
CA THR A 1057 -19.73 -16.41 32.85
C THR A 1057 -20.84 -16.61 31.82
N THR A 1058 -22.04 -17.00 32.28
CA THR A 1058 -23.27 -17.05 31.47
C THR A 1058 -24.11 -15.80 31.68
N TYR A 1059 -24.57 -15.22 30.58
CA TYR A 1059 -25.44 -14.05 30.55
C TYR A 1059 -26.77 -14.37 29.88
N THR A 1060 -27.82 -13.63 30.21
CA THR A 1060 -29.11 -13.67 29.50
C THR A 1060 -29.44 -12.28 28.98
N ILE A 1061 -29.67 -12.15 27.67
CA ILE A 1061 -29.99 -10.90 26.99
C ILE A 1061 -31.49 -10.83 26.76
N TYR A 1062 -32.15 -9.80 27.28
CA TYR A 1062 -33.56 -9.51 27.10
C TYR A 1062 -33.72 -8.31 26.17
N GLU A 1063 -34.58 -8.42 25.15
CA GLU A 1063 -35.01 -7.25 24.37
C GLU A 1063 -36.14 -6.55 25.14
N THR A 1064 -35.85 -5.38 25.68
CA THR A 1064 -36.79 -4.61 26.51
C THR A 1064 -37.64 -3.65 25.69
N LYS A 1065 -37.21 -3.31 24.46
CA LYS A 1065 -38.00 -2.55 23.48
C LYS A 1065 -37.64 -2.98 22.05
N ALA A 1066 -38.64 -3.46 21.32
CA ALA A 1066 -38.49 -3.82 19.91
C ALA A 1066 -38.42 -2.58 18.98
N PRO A 1067 -37.88 -2.73 17.76
CA PRO A 1067 -37.98 -1.72 16.72
C PRO A 1067 -39.44 -1.40 16.36
N GLU A 1068 -39.72 -0.17 15.95
CA GLU A 1068 -41.07 0.27 15.58
C GLU A 1068 -41.64 -0.57 14.42
N GLY A 1069 -42.80 -1.17 14.61
CA GLY A 1069 -43.42 -2.11 13.66
C GLY A 1069 -43.06 -3.59 13.87
N TYR A 1070 -42.20 -3.93 14.83
CA TYR A 1070 -41.76 -5.30 15.14
C TYR A 1070 -42.19 -5.71 16.56
N GLN A 1071 -42.40 -7.01 16.79
CA GLN A 1071 -42.61 -7.56 18.14
C GLN A 1071 -41.27 -7.76 18.86
N ALA A 1072 -41.27 -7.74 20.19
CA ALA A 1072 -40.07 -8.01 20.99
C ALA A 1072 -39.79 -9.52 21.06
N ILE A 1073 -38.51 -9.89 21.17
CA ILE A 1073 -38.09 -11.27 21.42
C ILE A 1073 -38.69 -11.74 22.75
N ASP A 1074 -39.50 -12.80 22.68
CA ASP A 1074 -40.06 -13.45 23.86
C ASP A 1074 -39.07 -14.51 24.39
N GLY A 1075 -38.74 -14.40 25.68
CA GLY A 1075 -37.71 -15.21 26.32
C GLY A 1075 -36.28 -14.67 26.09
N GLY A 1076 -35.53 -14.52 27.18
CA GLY A 1076 -34.15 -14.03 27.13
C GLY A 1076 -33.19 -15.00 26.45
N ILE A 1077 -32.22 -14.47 25.71
CA ILE A 1077 -31.22 -15.21 24.94
C ILE A 1077 -30.03 -15.51 25.84
N LYS A 1078 -29.76 -16.79 26.11
CA LYS A 1078 -28.60 -17.18 26.92
C LYS A 1078 -27.32 -17.20 26.09
N VAL A 1079 -26.29 -16.50 26.57
CA VAL A 1079 -24.97 -16.40 25.95
C VAL A 1079 -23.93 -16.87 26.96
N VAL A 1080 -23.09 -17.83 26.57
CA VAL A 1080 -21.97 -18.31 27.39
C VAL A 1080 -20.68 -17.82 26.76
N ILE A 1081 -19.90 -17.07 27.54
CA ILE A 1081 -18.55 -16.63 27.13
C ILE A 1081 -17.55 -17.62 27.73
N ASN A 1082 -16.95 -18.46 26.90
CA ASN A 1082 -15.97 -19.44 27.34
C ASN A 1082 -14.65 -18.77 27.76
N GLU A 1083 -13.80 -19.49 28.48
CA GLU A 1083 -12.48 -19.00 28.90
C GLU A 1083 -11.54 -18.70 27.73
N ASP A 1084 -11.75 -19.33 26.57
CA ASP A 1084 -11.01 -19.09 25.31
C ASP A 1084 -11.58 -17.93 24.47
N MET A 1085 -12.47 -17.12 25.04
CA MET A 1085 -13.21 -16.02 24.41
C MET A 1085 -14.08 -16.41 23.21
N THR A 1086 -14.33 -17.70 23.02
CA THR A 1086 -15.37 -18.15 22.10
C THR A 1086 -16.74 -18.02 22.77
N ILE A 1087 -17.75 -17.71 21.97
CA ILE A 1087 -19.15 -17.76 22.43
C ILE A 1087 -19.71 -19.10 21.98
N GLN A 1088 -20.27 -19.89 22.90
CA GLN A 1088 -21.02 -21.11 22.53
C GLN A 1088 -22.10 -20.70 21.51
N PRO A 1089 -22.19 -21.34 20.33
CA PRO A 1089 -23.07 -20.89 19.27
C PRO A 1089 -24.51 -20.86 19.76
N VAL A 1090 -25.06 -19.65 19.88
CA VAL A 1090 -26.48 -19.45 20.11
C VAL A 1090 -27.12 -19.51 18.73
N SER A 1091 -27.70 -20.65 18.38
CA SER A 1091 -28.51 -20.75 17.17
C SER A 1091 -29.62 -19.70 17.24
N GLY A 1092 -29.73 -18.87 16.19
CA GLY A 1092 -30.60 -17.71 16.16
C GLY A 1092 -32.04 -18.06 16.59
N TYR A 1093 -32.55 -17.32 17.57
CA TYR A 1093 -33.96 -17.41 17.95
C TYR A 1093 -34.79 -16.77 16.83
N ASN A 1094 -35.19 -17.58 15.85
CA ASN A 1094 -36.21 -17.19 14.88
C ASN A 1094 -37.59 -17.34 15.55
N LEU A 1095 -38.16 -16.24 16.04
CA LEU A 1095 -39.58 -16.20 16.40
C LEU A 1095 -40.38 -15.71 15.20
N THR A 1096 -41.43 -16.46 14.84
CA THR A 1096 -42.33 -16.11 13.73
C THR A 1096 -43.68 -15.68 14.29
N GLN A 1097 -44.11 -14.45 14.04
CA GLN A 1097 -45.52 -14.06 14.13
C GLN A 1097 -45.82 -12.98 13.09
N ASN A 1098 -46.81 -13.22 12.21
CA ASN A 1098 -47.25 -12.34 11.11
C ASN A 1098 -46.28 -12.06 9.95
N GLY A 1099 -45.35 -12.97 9.64
CA GLY A 1099 -44.69 -13.01 8.32
C GLY A 1099 -43.41 -12.19 8.15
N ASP A 1100 -43.00 -11.40 9.14
CA ASP A 1100 -41.71 -10.70 9.13
C ASP A 1100 -40.71 -11.39 10.08
N ILE A 1101 -39.51 -11.71 9.58
CA ILE A 1101 -38.42 -12.34 10.34
C ILE A 1101 -37.42 -11.25 10.71
N TYR A 1102 -36.88 -11.26 11.94
CA TYR A 1102 -35.70 -10.47 12.30
C TYR A 1102 -34.65 -11.35 12.99
N THR A 1103 -33.38 -10.96 12.87
CA THR A 1103 -32.25 -11.75 13.40
C THR A 1103 -31.41 -10.86 14.31
N LEU A 1104 -31.15 -11.34 15.53
CA LEU A 1104 -30.10 -10.80 16.38
C LEU A 1104 -28.83 -11.62 16.10
N THR A 1105 -27.82 -10.98 15.53
CA THR A 1105 -26.53 -11.62 15.27
C THR A 1105 -25.60 -11.36 16.45
N ILE A 1106 -25.07 -12.43 17.02
CA ILE A 1106 -24.04 -12.39 18.06
C ILE A 1106 -22.75 -12.95 17.44
N PRO A 1107 -21.63 -12.20 17.40
CA PRO A 1107 -20.38 -12.69 16.83
C PRO A 1107 -19.91 -13.99 17.50
N ASN A 1108 -19.34 -14.92 16.74
CA ASN A 1108 -18.90 -16.24 17.24
C ASN A 1108 -17.60 -16.19 18.08
N LYS A 1109 -16.95 -15.03 18.18
CA LYS A 1109 -15.72 -14.83 18.94
C LYS A 1109 -15.70 -13.41 19.50
N VAL A 1110 -15.34 -13.28 20.77
CA VAL A 1110 -15.14 -11.97 21.40
C VAL A 1110 -13.72 -11.48 21.10
N VAL A 1111 -13.55 -10.18 20.89
CA VAL A 1111 -12.24 -9.57 20.65
C VAL A 1111 -11.54 -9.41 22.00
N GLU A 1112 -10.33 -9.97 22.10
CA GLU A 1112 -9.41 -9.71 23.21
C GLU A 1112 -9.14 -8.21 23.20
N THR A 1113 -9.39 -7.53 24.32
CA THR A 1113 -8.92 -6.16 24.42
C THR A 1113 -7.39 -6.22 24.31
N PRO A 1114 -6.75 -5.54 23.33
CA PRO A 1114 -5.34 -5.28 23.44
C PRO A 1114 -5.13 -4.67 24.82
N ALA A 1115 -4.02 -4.98 25.49
CA ALA A 1115 -3.57 -4.17 26.61
C ALA A 1115 -3.22 -2.77 26.07
N SER A 1116 -4.23 -2.01 25.65
CA SER A 1116 -4.15 -0.61 25.29
C SER A 1116 -3.91 0.09 26.60
N ASP A 1117 -2.68 0.55 26.83
CA ASP A 1117 -2.31 1.85 27.41
C ASP A 1117 -3.15 2.45 28.56
N ALA A 1118 -3.90 1.63 29.30
CA ALA A 1118 -4.73 2.02 30.43
C ALA A 1118 -4.00 1.85 31.76
N CYS A 1119 -2.76 1.32 31.74
CA CYS A 1119 -1.91 1.18 32.92
C CYS A 1119 -0.84 2.27 33.06
N ARG A 1120 -0.91 3.37 32.28
CA ARG A 1120 -0.15 4.61 32.56
C ARG A 1120 -1.00 5.80 33.01
N VAL A 1121 -2.32 5.65 33.13
CA VAL A 1121 -3.19 6.74 33.63
C VAL A 1121 -3.67 6.49 35.07
N PHE A 1122 -3.79 5.25 35.54
CA PHE A 1122 -4.21 5.00 36.94
C PHE A 1122 -3.10 5.15 38.00
N SER A 1123 -1.82 5.04 37.63
CA SER A 1123 -0.70 5.28 38.57
C SER A 1123 -0.44 6.76 38.83
N TRP A 1124 -0.93 7.66 37.97
CA TRP A 1124 -0.89 9.11 38.20
C TRP A 1124 -2.08 9.57 39.04
N TRP A 1125 -3.25 8.95 38.90
CA TRP A 1125 -4.44 9.32 39.67
C TRP A 1125 -4.35 8.89 41.14
N TRP A 1126 -3.69 7.76 41.44
CA TRP A 1126 -3.43 7.36 42.82
C TRP A 1126 -2.34 8.24 43.48
N LEU A 1127 -1.32 8.67 42.72
CA LEU A 1127 -0.29 9.60 43.19
C LEU A 1127 -0.85 11.01 43.42
N ILE A 1128 -1.74 11.49 42.53
CA ILE A 1128 -2.42 12.79 42.66
C ILE A 1128 -3.44 12.76 43.80
N ALA A 1129 -4.17 11.65 44.02
CA ALA A 1129 -5.07 11.50 45.16
C ALA A 1129 -4.30 11.40 46.50
N LEU A 1130 -3.14 10.73 46.54
CA LEU A 1130 -2.24 10.71 47.70
C LEU A 1130 -1.61 12.08 47.97
N LEU A 1131 -1.26 12.84 46.91
CA LEU A 1131 -0.82 14.24 47.02
C LEU A 1131 -1.96 15.17 47.47
N PHE A 1132 -3.21 14.90 47.05
CA PHE A 1132 -4.41 15.64 47.50
C PHE A 1132 -4.72 15.37 48.97
N ILE A 1133 -4.61 14.11 49.43
CA ILE A 1133 -4.78 13.74 50.84
C ILE A 1133 -3.62 14.29 51.68
N ALA A 1134 -2.39 14.32 51.16
CA ALA A 1134 -1.24 14.93 51.81
C ALA A 1134 -1.37 16.46 51.92
N MET A 1135 -1.87 17.14 50.87
CA MET A 1135 -2.11 18.59 50.88
C MET A 1135 -3.28 18.98 51.79
N ILE A 1136 -4.35 18.17 51.87
CA ILE A 1136 -5.46 18.38 52.81
C ILE A 1136 -5.02 18.10 54.26
N ALA A 1137 -4.15 17.09 54.48
CA ALA A 1137 -3.57 16.82 55.79
C ALA A 1137 -2.57 17.91 56.23
N GLU A 1138 -1.73 18.43 55.34
CA GLU A 1138 -0.83 19.56 55.62
C GLU A 1138 -1.59 20.87 55.86
N SER A 1139 -2.64 21.16 55.09
CA SER A 1139 -3.46 22.35 55.30
C SER A 1139 -4.32 22.27 56.58
N ALA A 1140 -4.81 21.09 56.96
CA ALA A 1140 -5.44 20.85 58.26
C ALA A 1140 -4.44 20.89 59.44
N PHE A 1141 -3.19 20.46 59.23
CA PHE A 1141 -2.10 20.52 60.21
C PHE A 1141 -1.58 21.96 60.40
N LEU A 1142 -1.46 22.74 59.32
CA LEU A 1142 -1.15 24.17 59.34
C LEU A 1142 -2.27 25.00 59.97
N TYR A 1143 -3.54 24.65 59.73
CA TYR A 1143 -4.71 25.27 60.38
C TYR A 1143 -4.71 25.04 61.90
N LYS A 1144 -4.27 23.87 62.37
CA LYS A 1144 -4.19 23.55 63.80
C LYS A 1144 -2.95 24.13 64.50
N LYS A 1145 -1.87 24.38 63.75
CA LYS A 1145 -0.57 24.90 64.25
C LYS A 1145 -0.48 26.43 64.25
N TYR A 1146 -1.19 27.13 63.35
CA TYR A 1146 -1.18 28.59 63.24
C TYR A 1146 -2.56 29.21 63.55
N ASN A 1147 -3.14 28.84 64.69
CA ASN A 1147 -4.27 29.59 65.24
C ASN A 1147 -3.75 30.80 66.03
N THR A 1148 -3.35 31.83 65.29
CA THR A 1148 -3.37 33.26 65.64
C THR A 1148 -2.64 34.03 64.53
N GLN A 1149 -3.37 34.86 63.78
CA GLN A 1149 -2.90 35.77 62.71
C GLN A 1149 -2.69 35.22 61.28
N MET A 1150 -3.77 34.85 60.57
CA MET A 1150 -3.78 34.94 59.11
C MET A 1150 -4.81 35.96 58.62
N SER A 1151 -4.36 36.86 57.75
CA SER A 1151 -5.15 37.96 57.17
C SER A 1151 -6.06 37.48 56.02
N ASN A 1152 -7.13 38.26 55.76
CA ASN A 1152 -8.23 38.01 54.80
C ASN A 1152 -7.83 37.71 53.33
N LYS A 1153 -6.54 37.64 52.96
CA LYS A 1153 -6.09 37.38 51.60
C LYS A 1153 -6.14 35.90 51.20
N TRP A 1154 -6.06 34.96 52.15
CA TRP A 1154 -6.05 33.52 51.84
C TRP A 1154 -7.42 32.93 51.50
N TRP A 1155 -8.50 33.58 51.93
CA TRP A 1155 -9.87 33.18 51.57
C TRP A 1155 -10.19 33.39 50.08
N ILE A 1156 -9.61 34.42 49.47
CA ILE A 1156 -9.78 34.73 48.05
C ILE A 1156 -9.07 33.68 47.18
N VAL A 1157 -7.89 33.22 47.61
CA VAL A 1157 -7.13 32.17 46.90
C VAL A 1157 -7.90 30.84 46.91
N LEU A 1158 -8.51 30.48 48.04
CA LEU A 1158 -9.34 29.28 48.15
C LEU A 1158 -10.60 29.35 47.26
N LEU A 1159 -11.25 30.51 47.19
CA LEU A 1159 -12.42 30.73 46.33
C LEU A 1159 -12.07 30.75 44.83
N ILE A 1160 -10.91 31.29 44.45
CA ILE A 1160 -10.42 31.28 43.06
C ILE A 1160 -10.06 29.86 42.64
N MET A 1161 -9.44 29.06 43.52
CA MET A 1161 -9.16 27.65 43.24
C MET A 1161 -10.44 26.84 43.03
N ILE A 1162 -11.48 27.06 43.85
CA ILE A 1162 -12.79 26.38 43.67
C ILE A 1162 -13.47 26.83 42.37
N ALA A 1163 -13.41 28.12 42.02
CA ALA A 1163 -14.01 28.65 40.79
C ALA A 1163 -13.32 28.14 39.51
N LEU A 1164 -11.98 28.06 39.51
CA LEU A 1164 -11.21 27.48 38.40
C LEU A 1164 -11.47 25.98 38.23
N THR A 1165 -11.73 25.27 39.33
CA THR A 1165 -12.07 23.84 39.31
C THR A 1165 -13.49 23.59 38.77
N VAL A 1166 -14.44 24.48 39.06
CA VAL A 1166 -15.79 24.41 38.47
C VAL A 1166 -15.76 24.80 36.99
N LEU A 1167 -14.93 25.76 36.59
CA LEU A 1167 -14.76 26.16 35.19
C LEU A 1167 -14.12 25.05 34.34
N SER A 1168 -13.14 24.32 34.89
CA SER A 1168 -12.54 23.17 34.19
C SER A 1168 -13.52 22.00 34.05
N ILE A 1169 -14.40 21.77 35.03
CA ILE A 1169 -15.47 20.76 34.93
C ILE A 1169 -16.51 21.15 33.87
N VAL A 1170 -16.89 22.42 33.77
CA VAL A 1170 -17.87 22.92 32.78
C VAL A 1170 -17.29 22.90 31.35
N LEU A 1171 -16.00 23.26 31.18
CA LEU A 1171 -15.31 23.20 29.90
C LEU A 1171 -15.07 21.75 29.44
N PHE A 1172 -14.85 20.83 30.38
CA PHE A 1172 -14.74 19.40 30.09
C PHE A 1172 -16.08 18.80 29.63
N TYR A 1173 -17.21 19.26 30.17
CA TYR A 1173 -18.56 18.84 29.74
C TYR A 1173 -18.99 19.42 28.39
N LEU A 1174 -18.48 20.60 28.01
CA LEU A 1174 -18.78 21.24 26.73
C LEU A 1174 -18.09 20.57 25.53
N ASN A 1175 -17.02 19.80 25.76
CA ASN A 1175 -16.23 19.20 24.69
C ASN A 1175 -16.69 17.79 24.27
N TYR A 1176 -17.72 17.21 24.91
CA TYR A 1176 -18.11 15.81 24.70
C TYR A 1176 -19.56 15.54 24.27
N CYS A 1177 -20.41 16.56 24.10
CA CYS A 1177 -21.80 16.35 23.67
C CYS A 1177 -22.08 17.00 22.30
N GLN A 1178 -22.12 16.19 21.24
CA GLN A 1178 -22.88 16.52 20.04
C GLN A 1178 -24.30 15.95 20.17
N LEU A 1179 -25.29 16.83 20.35
CA LEU A 1179 -26.66 16.68 19.84
C LEU A 1179 -27.47 17.97 20.11
N SER A 1180 -28.34 18.26 19.15
CA SER A 1180 -29.21 19.42 19.03
C SER A 1180 -30.31 19.45 20.08
N ASP A 1181 -30.24 20.38 21.05
CA ASP A 1181 -31.39 21.10 21.62
C ASP A 1181 -30.91 22.13 22.67
N TRP A 1182 -30.73 23.38 22.24
CA TRP A 1182 -29.99 24.42 22.97
C TRP A 1182 -30.86 25.42 23.75
N TRP A 1183 -32.07 25.06 24.19
CA TRP A 1183 -33.03 26.06 24.74
C TRP A 1183 -33.49 25.82 26.20
N ILE A 1184 -32.99 24.79 26.90
CA ILE A 1184 -33.44 24.49 28.28
C ILE A 1184 -32.34 24.65 29.36
N LEU A 1185 -31.04 24.72 29.01
CA LEU A 1185 -29.96 24.73 30.00
C LEU A 1185 -29.34 26.11 30.34
N VAL A 1186 -29.66 27.15 29.58
CA VAL A 1186 -29.15 28.52 29.83
C VAL A 1186 -29.73 29.16 31.11
N PRO A 1187 -30.98 28.92 31.54
CA PRO A 1187 -31.52 29.54 32.76
C PRO A 1187 -30.97 28.98 34.08
N VAL A 1188 -30.49 27.72 34.09
CA VAL A 1188 -30.02 27.02 35.30
C VAL A 1188 -28.55 27.36 35.62
N ALA A 1189 -27.71 27.53 34.60
CA ALA A 1189 -26.33 27.97 34.76
C ALA A 1189 -26.23 29.43 35.26
N LEU A 1190 -27.16 30.30 34.84
CA LEU A 1190 -27.19 31.70 35.27
C LEU A 1190 -27.66 31.86 36.73
N THR A 1191 -28.51 30.96 37.23
CA THR A 1191 -29.00 31.00 38.62
C THR A 1191 -27.95 30.50 39.62
N LEU A 1192 -27.07 29.57 39.23
CA LEU A 1192 -25.99 29.06 40.10
C LEU A 1192 -24.78 30.02 40.22
N LEU A 1193 -24.58 30.93 39.26
CA LEU A 1193 -23.50 31.92 39.29
C LEU A 1193 -23.84 33.20 40.08
N ILE A 1194 -25.14 33.54 40.22
CA ILE A 1194 -25.59 34.80 40.84
C ILE A 1194 -25.75 34.67 42.37
N VAL A 1195 -26.04 33.48 42.90
CA VAL A 1195 -26.30 33.26 44.34
C VAL A 1195 -25.05 33.47 45.24
N PRO A 1196 -23.81 33.14 44.84
CA PRO A 1196 -22.63 33.43 45.67
C PRO A 1196 -22.26 34.92 45.67
N VAL A 1197 -22.45 35.62 44.54
CA VAL A 1197 -22.09 37.04 44.38
C VAL A 1197 -23.02 37.95 45.19
N VAL A 1198 -24.31 37.60 45.29
CA VAL A 1198 -25.28 38.36 46.10
C VAL A 1198 -25.11 38.10 47.60
N CYS A 1199 -24.67 36.90 48.01
CA CYS A 1199 -24.40 36.60 49.42
C CYS A 1199 -23.11 37.24 49.97
N VAL A 1200 -22.10 37.50 49.14
CA VAL A 1200 -20.88 38.22 49.54
C VAL A 1200 -21.12 39.73 49.59
N TYR A 1201 -21.96 40.29 48.72
CA TYR A 1201 -22.27 41.72 48.72
C TYR A 1201 -23.13 42.15 49.93
N ASN A 1202 -24.01 41.28 50.44
CA ASN A 1202 -24.90 41.59 51.58
C ASN A 1202 -24.27 41.42 52.98
N LYS A 1203 -23.08 40.81 53.08
CA LYS A 1203 -22.38 40.64 54.38
C LYS A 1203 -21.38 41.77 54.69
N TYR A 1204 -21.03 42.59 53.69
CA TYR A 1204 -20.08 43.70 53.82
C TYR A 1204 -20.70 45.06 54.20
N LEU A 1205 -22.03 45.18 54.24
CA LEU A 1205 -22.73 46.44 54.54
C LEU A 1205 -23.26 46.57 55.98
N MET A 1206 -22.92 45.65 56.90
CA MET A 1206 -23.51 45.66 58.25
C MET A 1206 -22.57 45.63 59.47
N LYS A 1207 -21.25 45.85 59.33
CA LYS A 1207 -20.37 46.12 60.50
C LYS A 1207 -19.15 47.00 60.17
N SER A 1208 -19.34 48.32 60.16
CA SER A 1208 -18.42 49.28 60.82
C SER A 1208 -19.02 50.70 60.83
N LYS A 1209 -19.99 50.92 61.74
CA LYS A 1209 -19.94 52.09 62.63
C LYS A 1209 -19.54 51.52 63.99
N ILE A 1210 -18.30 51.84 64.39
CA ILE A 1210 -17.68 51.97 65.72
C ILE A 1210 -16.18 51.89 65.48
#